data_AF-A0A8S4A0Z9-F1
#
_entry.id   AF-A0A8S4A0Z9-F1
#
_cell.length_a   1.000
_cell.length_b   1.000
_cell.length_c   1.000
_cell.angle_alpha   90.00
_cell.angle_beta   90.00
_cell.angle_gamma   90.00
#
_symmetry.space_group_name_H-M   'P 1'
#
loop_
_entity.id
_entity.type
_entity.pdbx_description
1 polymer ?
#
loop_
_entity_poly.entity_id
_entity_poly.type
_entity_poly.pdbx_seq_one_letter_code
_entity_poly.pdbx_strand_id
1 'polypeptide(L)'
;GTRFFENLLKKLQSSYEFDLELFTDGHRPVLENVNRNVKLALLSAQRVMMFLGDIARYREQSSDTTNYGKARHWYLKAQRIHPRNGRPYNQLAILAVYTRRKLDAVYYYMRSLAASNPILTARESLVSLFDEVRKKVDVVEKKRFEERKQRQALKRKRQSRGPRVEIWVLPDGTSTQDRVKEEDDDEDLSSLSAIELNKRFVLTYLNVHGKLFTKINFEVFAESSSLMLQEFQMLIQHSPCVFSSTRLLQLMVINMFSIDNTALKDESLEDSCRSLLQEHAVEVGLDMFGLLVKRSSELLALQLENDKKSICENIGENPVPVQRSLNTSTCVLDEDLHIMLPALKTWVDWMMCHAHLWNPQPLNRPPELGPHIDVWKNVATFCDLLNSVETKPGCLIREQKPGYGPVVLHEDTTLAGFVPMLSAPQEIFYADSSIDQQQAEDWLRIEKLRLFGEYLCGVEPAMLAFNVESGKYYSVAPSPTRSEEKLVTDSVEGQGSGDESDDVIIEHDDSEEDQRKSLQEKDDIDKLKAKKADLRRQRAEREKNKENMEAILDSHRHGKIELEICPIFLIPDTNCFIDHFSTLKKILQTKKYTLVVPLVVINELDGLARGARDHQYDSPDHAHMVKSQAQAAIEFLEAEFEMKNPHLRAQTSKGSILETIAFRSEESDSSGVNDDIILNCCLHYCKDMAREFMPRDKDHPVRLYREVVLLTDDRNLRLKAHTCNVPVKDVPSFKKWSKIP
;
A
#
# COMPACT_ATOMS: atom_id res chain seq x y z
N GLY A 1 6.90 -7.89 -49.62
CA GLY A 1 6.45 -7.59 -48.25
C GLY A 1 5.33 -6.57 -48.25
N THR A 2 5.41 -5.55 -47.39
CA THR A 2 4.34 -4.63 -46.98
C THR A 2 3.39 -4.15 -48.09
N ARG A 3 3.91 -3.48 -49.12
CA ARG A 3 3.11 -2.91 -50.24
C ARG A 3 2.18 -3.91 -50.92
N PHE A 4 2.56 -5.19 -51.01
CA PHE A 4 1.71 -6.24 -51.59
C PHE A 4 0.49 -6.50 -50.71
N PHE A 5 0.69 -6.63 -49.40
CA PHE A 5 -0.38 -6.91 -48.44
C PHE A 5 -1.28 -5.68 -48.18
N GLU A 6 -0.70 -4.47 -48.15
CA GLU A 6 -1.47 -3.21 -48.10
C GLU A 6 -2.37 -3.06 -49.35
N ASN A 7 -1.86 -3.39 -50.54
CA ASN A 7 -2.66 -3.43 -51.77
C ASN A 7 -3.71 -4.56 -51.75
N LEU A 8 -3.41 -5.71 -51.12
CA LEU A 8 -4.36 -6.82 -51.01
C LEU A 8 -5.55 -6.47 -50.09
N LEU A 9 -5.34 -5.73 -48.99
CA LEU A 9 -6.44 -5.19 -48.17
C LEU A 9 -7.34 -4.25 -48.98
N LYS A 10 -6.76 -3.36 -49.80
CA LYS A 10 -7.53 -2.49 -50.71
C LYS A 10 -8.30 -3.31 -51.74
N LYS A 11 -7.67 -4.34 -52.34
CA LYS A 11 -8.34 -5.21 -53.31
C LYS A 11 -9.51 -5.96 -52.67
N LEU A 12 -9.34 -6.57 -51.49
CA LEU A 12 -10.40 -7.28 -50.77
C LEU A 12 -11.64 -6.39 -50.57
N GLN A 13 -11.45 -5.17 -50.04
CA GLN A 13 -12.54 -4.20 -49.87
C GLN A 13 -13.26 -3.89 -51.19
N SER A 14 -12.50 -3.59 -52.26
CA SER A 14 -13.06 -3.27 -53.58
C SER A 14 -13.73 -4.44 -54.31
N SER A 15 -13.33 -5.69 -54.02
CA SER A 15 -13.84 -6.89 -54.72
C SER A 15 -14.97 -7.60 -53.96
N TYR A 16 -15.25 -7.19 -52.73
CA TYR A 16 -16.34 -7.72 -51.89
C TYR A 16 -17.22 -6.61 -51.30
N GLU A 17 -17.07 -5.37 -51.78
CA GLU A 17 -17.93 -4.21 -51.47
C GLU A 17 -18.14 -3.96 -49.96
N PHE A 18 -17.03 -3.87 -49.22
CA PHE A 18 -17.05 -3.56 -47.78
C PHE A 18 -15.89 -2.65 -47.39
N ASP A 19 -16.08 -1.88 -46.32
CA ASP A 19 -15.05 -1.04 -45.68
C ASP A 19 -14.51 -1.74 -44.43
N LEU A 20 -13.17 -1.81 -44.27
CA LEU A 20 -12.52 -2.35 -43.08
C LEU A 20 -12.58 -1.44 -41.85
N GLU A 21 -12.85 -0.14 -42.01
CA GLU A 21 -12.92 0.78 -40.87
C GLU A 21 -14.16 0.50 -40.02
N LEU A 22 -15.31 0.20 -40.65
CA LEU A 22 -16.53 -0.28 -39.99
C LEU A 22 -16.33 -1.55 -39.12
N PHE A 23 -15.32 -2.38 -39.40
CA PHE A 23 -14.99 -3.59 -38.62
C PHE A 23 -13.71 -3.46 -37.79
N THR A 24 -13.06 -2.29 -37.77
CA THR A 24 -11.86 -2.02 -36.94
C THR A 24 -12.00 -0.80 -36.04
N ASP A 25 -13.06 -0.01 -36.17
CA ASP A 25 -13.56 0.90 -35.14
C ASP A 25 -13.86 0.14 -33.83
N GLY A 26 -13.71 0.81 -32.70
CA GLY A 26 -13.99 0.27 -31.36
C GLY A 26 -15.26 0.83 -30.71
N HIS A 27 -15.90 1.82 -31.32
CA HIS A 27 -17.07 2.53 -30.78
C HIS A 27 -18.35 2.19 -31.56
N ARG A 28 -18.38 1.06 -32.28
CA ARG A 28 -19.51 0.61 -33.09
C ARG A 28 -19.95 -0.78 -32.67
N PRO A 29 -21.27 -1.07 -32.65
CA PRO A 29 -21.76 -2.42 -32.39
C PRO A 29 -21.31 -3.37 -33.49
N VAL A 30 -21.12 -4.65 -33.14
CA VAL A 30 -20.69 -5.68 -34.09
C VAL A 30 -21.80 -5.94 -35.11
N LEU A 31 -21.48 -5.79 -36.40
CA LEU A 31 -22.39 -6.10 -37.49
C LEU A 31 -22.63 -7.62 -37.57
N GLU A 32 -23.81 -8.07 -37.16
CA GLU A 32 -24.16 -9.50 -37.16
C GLU A 32 -24.53 -10.02 -38.56
N ASN A 33 -25.35 -9.27 -39.30
CA ASN A 33 -25.96 -9.65 -40.58
C ASN A 33 -25.02 -9.41 -41.79
N VAL A 34 -23.77 -9.86 -41.67
CA VAL A 34 -22.73 -9.70 -42.71
C VAL A 34 -22.82 -10.82 -43.75
N ASN A 35 -22.89 -10.45 -45.02
CA ASN A 35 -22.87 -11.36 -46.17
C ASN A 35 -21.72 -12.39 -46.05
N ARG A 36 -22.01 -13.68 -46.31
CA ARG A 36 -21.03 -14.79 -46.26
C ARG A 36 -19.72 -14.47 -47.00
N ASN A 37 -19.79 -13.81 -48.16
CA ASN A 37 -18.60 -13.46 -48.94
C ASN A 37 -17.77 -12.38 -48.25
N VAL A 38 -18.40 -11.36 -47.67
CA VAL A 38 -17.74 -10.35 -46.84
C VAL A 38 -17.14 -10.97 -45.58
N LYS A 39 -17.85 -11.90 -44.92
CA LYS A 39 -17.35 -12.64 -43.75
C LYS A 39 -16.09 -13.46 -44.07
N LEU A 40 -16.01 -14.08 -45.24
CA LEU A 40 -14.81 -14.75 -45.73
C LEU A 40 -13.69 -13.76 -46.11
N ALA A 41 -14.04 -12.62 -46.72
CA ALA A 41 -13.09 -11.56 -47.05
C ALA A 41 -12.48 -10.91 -45.79
N LEU A 42 -13.25 -10.73 -44.72
CA LEU A 42 -12.81 -10.28 -43.40
C LEU A 42 -11.83 -11.29 -42.76
N LEU A 43 -12.13 -12.58 -42.78
CA LEU A 43 -11.19 -13.62 -42.32
C LEU A 43 -9.89 -13.65 -43.13
N SER A 44 -9.95 -13.33 -44.44
CA SER A 44 -8.77 -13.11 -45.27
C SER A 44 -8.01 -11.84 -44.86
N ALA A 45 -8.72 -10.73 -44.65
CA ALA A 45 -8.14 -9.46 -44.20
C ALA A 45 -7.45 -9.58 -42.84
N GLN A 46 -8.00 -10.34 -41.88
CA GLN A 46 -7.33 -10.64 -40.61
C GLN A 46 -5.97 -11.30 -40.85
N ARG A 47 -5.90 -12.33 -41.72
CA ARG A 47 -4.63 -13.01 -42.05
C ARG A 47 -3.63 -12.04 -42.69
N VAL A 48 -4.10 -11.16 -43.58
CA VAL A 48 -3.26 -10.13 -44.22
C VAL A 48 -2.75 -9.10 -43.20
N MET A 49 -3.57 -8.66 -42.24
CA MET A 49 -3.13 -7.82 -41.12
C MET A 49 -2.11 -8.53 -40.23
N MET A 50 -2.29 -9.83 -39.94
CA MET A 50 -1.29 -10.63 -39.22
C MET A 50 0.06 -10.66 -39.96
N PHE A 51 0.06 -10.86 -41.28
CA PHE A 51 1.29 -10.82 -42.08
C PHE A 51 1.94 -9.42 -42.11
N LEU A 52 1.14 -8.35 -42.12
CA LEU A 52 1.64 -6.96 -42.00
C LEU A 52 2.26 -6.68 -40.63
N GLY A 53 1.68 -7.22 -39.55
CA GLY A 53 2.25 -7.17 -38.20
C GLY A 53 3.54 -7.97 -38.09
N ASP A 54 3.55 -9.21 -38.61
CA ASP A 54 4.74 -10.08 -38.63
C ASP A 54 5.88 -9.44 -39.44
N ILE A 55 5.61 -8.88 -40.64
CA ILE A 55 6.60 -8.14 -41.45
C ILE A 55 7.11 -6.88 -40.72
N ALA A 56 6.23 -6.13 -40.05
CA ALA A 56 6.65 -4.97 -39.27
C ALA A 56 7.57 -5.40 -38.11
N ARG A 57 7.25 -6.50 -37.41
CA ARG A 57 8.11 -7.05 -36.34
C ARG A 57 9.46 -7.50 -36.88
N TYR A 58 9.50 -8.26 -37.98
CA TYR A 58 10.75 -8.72 -38.58
C TYR A 58 11.62 -7.56 -39.09
N ARG A 59 11.04 -6.46 -39.56
CA ARG A 59 11.79 -5.25 -39.95
C ARG A 59 12.53 -4.64 -38.76
N GLU A 60 11.86 -4.46 -37.63
CA GLU A 60 12.51 -3.90 -36.44
C GLU A 60 13.57 -4.88 -35.87
N GLN A 61 13.27 -6.19 -35.84
CA GLN A 61 14.24 -7.23 -35.46
C GLN A 61 15.49 -7.30 -36.38
N SER A 62 15.36 -6.98 -37.67
CA SER A 62 16.49 -6.91 -38.61
C SER A 62 17.16 -5.52 -38.68
N SER A 63 16.70 -4.58 -37.87
CA SER A 63 17.28 -3.24 -37.69
C SER A 63 17.83 -3.03 -36.27
N ASP A 64 17.85 -4.09 -35.44
CA ASP A 64 18.12 -4.08 -34.00
C ASP A 64 17.29 -3.05 -33.19
N THR A 65 16.11 -2.69 -33.69
CA THR A 65 15.18 -1.74 -33.05
C THR A 65 14.07 -2.45 -32.27
N THR A 66 13.58 -1.79 -31.22
CA THR A 66 12.48 -2.27 -30.36
C THR A 66 11.15 -1.55 -30.61
N ASN A 67 11.05 -0.76 -31.69
CA ASN A 67 9.86 0.06 -32.00
C ASN A 67 8.72 -0.76 -32.65
N TYR A 68 8.22 -1.74 -31.91
CA TYR A 68 7.15 -2.63 -32.35
C TYR A 68 5.76 -1.96 -32.45
N GLY A 69 5.66 -0.63 -32.40
CA GLY A 69 4.40 0.12 -32.47
C GLY A 69 3.59 -0.20 -33.73
N LYS A 70 4.23 -0.24 -34.91
CA LYS A 70 3.56 -0.61 -36.18
C LYS A 70 3.11 -2.07 -36.20
N ALA A 71 3.85 -2.99 -35.57
CA ALA A 71 3.44 -4.38 -35.43
C ALA A 71 2.23 -4.53 -34.50
N ARG A 72 2.28 -3.88 -33.32
CA ARG A 72 1.17 -3.83 -32.35
C ARG A 72 -0.11 -3.30 -32.98
N HIS A 73 -0.03 -2.21 -33.76
CA HIS A 73 -1.19 -1.64 -34.47
C HIS A 73 -1.86 -2.66 -35.39
N TRP A 74 -1.09 -3.37 -36.22
CA TRP A 74 -1.63 -4.40 -37.12
C TRP A 74 -2.24 -5.59 -36.38
N TYR A 75 -1.62 -6.08 -35.31
CA TYR A 75 -2.18 -7.17 -34.52
C TYR A 75 -3.46 -6.74 -33.76
N LEU A 76 -3.56 -5.49 -33.28
CA LEU A 76 -4.77 -4.96 -32.66
C LEU A 76 -5.92 -4.79 -33.68
N LYS A 77 -5.66 -4.31 -34.90
CA LYS A 77 -6.67 -4.32 -35.98
C LYS A 77 -7.08 -5.75 -36.34
N ALA A 78 -6.13 -6.68 -36.43
CA ALA A 78 -6.41 -8.10 -36.69
C ALA A 78 -7.27 -8.74 -35.58
N GLN A 79 -7.05 -8.39 -34.31
CA GLN A 79 -7.86 -8.86 -33.18
C GLN A 79 -9.33 -8.50 -33.38
N ARG A 80 -9.65 -7.23 -33.66
CA ARG A 80 -11.03 -6.72 -33.80
C ARG A 80 -11.83 -7.43 -34.91
N ILE A 81 -11.21 -7.72 -36.04
CA ILE A 81 -11.88 -8.39 -37.20
C ILE A 81 -12.47 -9.76 -36.85
N HIS A 82 -11.79 -10.55 -35.99
CA HIS A 82 -12.29 -11.87 -35.56
C HIS A 82 -11.69 -12.24 -34.20
N PRO A 83 -12.29 -11.75 -33.09
CA PRO A 83 -11.68 -11.82 -31.75
C PRO A 83 -11.59 -13.22 -31.13
N ARG A 84 -12.29 -14.22 -31.71
CA ARG A 84 -12.24 -15.64 -31.30
C ARG A 84 -10.94 -16.35 -31.72
N ASN A 85 -10.12 -15.73 -32.57
CA ASN A 85 -8.82 -16.25 -32.98
C ASN A 85 -7.75 -15.94 -31.92
N GLY A 86 -7.05 -16.95 -31.38
CA GLY A 86 -5.95 -16.76 -30.43
C GLY A 86 -4.71 -16.07 -31.02
N ARG A 87 -4.46 -16.23 -32.33
CA ARG A 87 -3.18 -15.83 -32.97
C ARG A 87 -2.82 -14.34 -32.82
N PRO A 88 -3.73 -13.35 -32.95
CA PRO A 88 -3.41 -11.94 -32.69
C PRO A 88 -2.89 -11.72 -31.26
N TYR A 89 -3.52 -12.32 -30.25
CA TYR A 89 -3.09 -12.23 -28.86
C TYR A 89 -1.71 -12.87 -28.67
N ASN A 90 -1.46 -14.06 -29.23
CA ASN A 90 -0.13 -14.69 -29.18
C ASN A 90 0.99 -13.77 -29.71
N GLN A 91 0.78 -13.09 -30.85
CA GLN A 91 1.79 -12.18 -31.37
C GLN A 91 1.93 -10.90 -30.50
N LEU A 92 0.84 -10.40 -29.91
CA LEU A 92 0.87 -9.28 -28.96
C LEU A 92 1.62 -9.66 -27.66
N ALA A 93 1.51 -10.91 -27.20
CA ALA A 93 2.28 -11.45 -26.08
C ALA A 93 3.79 -11.48 -26.41
N ILE A 94 4.17 -11.96 -27.59
CA ILE A 94 5.57 -11.93 -28.06
C ILE A 94 6.12 -10.49 -28.08
N LEU A 95 5.35 -9.51 -28.56
CA LEU A 95 5.76 -8.10 -28.49
C LEU A 95 5.90 -7.60 -27.04
N ALA A 96 5.08 -8.08 -26.11
CA ALA A 96 5.19 -7.75 -24.69
C ALA A 96 6.43 -8.39 -24.03
N VAL A 97 6.79 -9.62 -24.39
CA VAL A 97 8.06 -10.25 -23.97
C VAL A 97 9.26 -9.43 -24.47
N TYR A 98 9.32 -9.10 -25.77
CA TYR A 98 10.42 -8.31 -26.33
C TYR A 98 10.53 -6.89 -25.73
N THR A 99 9.43 -6.32 -25.24
CA THR A 99 9.40 -5.03 -24.54
C THR A 99 9.38 -5.16 -23.00
N ARG A 100 9.70 -6.35 -22.46
CA ARG A 100 9.82 -6.67 -21.02
C ARG A 100 8.56 -6.42 -20.16
N ARG A 101 7.39 -6.25 -20.79
CA ARG A 101 6.09 -6.00 -20.12
C ARG A 101 5.44 -7.32 -19.69
N LYS A 102 5.97 -7.94 -18.64
CA LYS A 102 5.57 -9.30 -18.21
C LYS A 102 4.06 -9.47 -17.97
N LEU A 103 3.40 -8.54 -17.30
CA LEU A 103 1.95 -8.63 -17.04
C LEU A 103 1.13 -8.58 -18.33
N ASP A 104 1.52 -7.76 -19.30
CA ASP A 104 0.87 -7.73 -20.61
C ASP A 104 1.13 -9.01 -21.41
N ALA A 105 2.33 -9.61 -21.28
CA ALA A 105 2.65 -10.89 -21.93
C ALA A 105 1.81 -12.04 -21.36
N VAL A 106 1.67 -12.11 -20.03
CA VAL A 106 0.81 -13.09 -19.35
C VAL A 106 -0.65 -12.91 -19.77
N TYR A 107 -1.17 -11.67 -19.69
CA TYR A 107 -2.52 -11.34 -20.17
C TYR A 107 -2.77 -11.80 -21.62
N TYR A 108 -1.86 -11.47 -22.55
CA TYR A 108 -2.05 -11.80 -23.96
C TYR A 108 -1.88 -13.30 -24.25
N TYR A 109 -1.00 -14.03 -23.55
CA TYR A 109 -0.95 -15.49 -23.67
C TYR A 109 -2.19 -16.16 -23.08
N MET A 110 -2.72 -15.69 -21.95
CA MET A 110 -3.97 -16.19 -21.36
C MET A 110 -5.17 -15.92 -22.29
N ARG A 111 -5.30 -14.70 -22.84
CA ARG A 111 -6.27 -14.40 -23.92
C ARG A 111 -6.08 -15.28 -25.16
N SER A 112 -4.86 -15.72 -25.46
CA SER A 112 -4.57 -16.64 -26.57
C SER A 112 -4.89 -18.11 -26.29
N LEU A 113 -5.06 -18.50 -25.02
CA LEU A 113 -5.46 -19.85 -24.60
C LEU A 113 -6.97 -19.94 -24.36
N ALA A 114 -7.58 -18.90 -23.79
CA ALA A 114 -9.02 -18.78 -23.62
C ALA A 114 -9.67 -18.00 -24.80
N ALA A 115 -9.31 -18.38 -26.02
CA ALA A 115 -9.98 -17.97 -27.25
C ALA A 115 -10.55 -19.22 -27.95
N SER A 116 -11.67 -19.12 -28.67
CA SER A 116 -12.33 -20.28 -29.29
C SER A 116 -11.42 -21.05 -30.28
N ASN A 117 -10.39 -20.39 -30.83
CA ASN A 117 -9.36 -21.00 -31.64
C ASN A 117 -7.98 -20.75 -30.97
N PRO A 118 -7.59 -21.53 -29.95
CA PRO A 118 -6.46 -21.22 -29.07
C PRO A 118 -5.10 -21.56 -29.69
N ILE A 119 -4.04 -20.96 -29.16
CA ILE A 119 -2.63 -21.25 -29.53
C ILE A 119 -1.94 -21.97 -28.38
N LEU A 120 -1.84 -23.30 -28.46
CA LEU A 120 -1.42 -24.13 -27.33
C LEU A 120 0.03 -23.88 -26.85
N THR A 121 0.94 -23.45 -27.74
CA THR A 121 2.33 -23.07 -27.41
C THR A 121 2.43 -21.83 -26.49
N ALA A 122 1.33 -21.09 -26.31
CA ALA A 122 1.24 -20.05 -25.29
C ALA A 122 1.34 -20.64 -23.86
N ARG A 123 0.99 -21.93 -23.66
CA ARG A 123 1.10 -22.61 -22.35
C ARG A 123 2.56 -22.76 -21.93
N GLU A 124 3.43 -23.23 -22.82
CA GLU A 124 4.88 -23.32 -22.60
C GLU A 124 5.50 -21.94 -22.34
N SER A 125 5.05 -20.94 -23.11
CA SER A 125 5.48 -19.54 -22.95
C SER A 125 5.10 -18.96 -21.58
N LEU A 126 3.92 -19.31 -21.05
CA LEU A 126 3.50 -18.95 -19.69
C LEU A 126 4.33 -19.67 -18.62
N VAL A 127 4.60 -20.97 -18.76
CA VAL A 127 5.47 -21.71 -17.82
C VAL A 127 6.84 -21.05 -17.72
N SER A 128 7.46 -20.69 -18.85
CA SER A 128 8.74 -19.96 -18.87
C SER A 128 8.65 -18.60 -18.18
N LEU A 129 7.60 -17.82 -18.45
CA LEU A 129 7.42 -16.50 -17.82
C LEU A 129 7.21 -16.58 -16.30
N PHE A 130 6.47 -17.58 -15.82
CA PHE A 130 6.23 -17.79 -14.40
C PHE A 130 7.46 -18.34 -13.67
N ASP A 131 8.27 -19.20 -14.30
CA ASP A 131 9.56 -19.62 -13.75
C ASP A 131 10.54 -18.44 -13.60
N GLU A 132 10.61 -17.54 -14.60
CA GLU A 132 11.38 -16.29 -14.46
C GLU A 132 10.82 -15.35 -13.37
N VAL A 133 9.51 -15.39 -13.10
CA VAL A 133 8.88 -14.59 -12.02
C VAL A 133 9.26 -15.17 -10.67
N ARG A 134 9.11 -16.48 -10.46
CA ARG A 134 9.56 -17.20 -9.26
C ARG A 134 11.03 -16.91 -8.95
N LYS A 135 11.92 -17.14 -9.92
CA LYS A 135 13.37 -16.85 -9.77
C LYS A 135 13.67 -15.40 -9.41
N LYS A 136 12.85 -14.44 -9.86
CA LYS A 136 12.98 -13.03 -9.47
C LYS A 136 12.48 -12.78 -8.04
N VAL A 137 11.39 -13.43 -7.62
CA VAL A 137 10.89 -13.40 -6.24
C VAL A 137 11.94 -13.94 -5.28
N ASP A 138 12.48 -15.14 -5.54
CA ASP A 138 13.52 -15.78 -4.73
C ASP A 138 14.72 -14.84 -4.48
N VAL A 139 15.12 -14.05 -5.48
CA VAL A 139 16.21 -13.08 -5.40
C VAL A 139 15.83 -11.83 -4.61
N VAL A 140 14.60 -11.32 -4.75
CA VAL A 140 14.09 -10.18 -3.99
C VAL A 140 13.93 -10.53 -2.52
N GLU A 141 13.42 -11.72 -2.20
CA GLU A 141 13.24 -12.21 -0.83
C GLU A 141 14.58 -12.46 -0.15
N LYS A 142 15.54 -13.12 -0.82
CA LYS A 142 16.92 -13.27 -0.30
C LYS A 142 17.56 -11.91 -0.02
N LYS A 143 17.45 -10.95 -0.95
CA LYS A 143 17.95 -9.59 -0.74
C LYS A 143 17.29 -8.91 0.48
N ARG A 144 15.96 -8.99 0.61
CA ARG A 144 15.23 -8.45 1.79
C ARG A 144 15.66 -9.12 3.09
N PHE A 145 15.87 -10.43 3.09
CA PHE A 145 16.35 -11.17 4.25
C PHE A 145 17.77 -10.76 4.64
N GLU A 146 18.68 -10.57 3.66
CA GLU A 146 20.03 -10.05 3.90
C GLU A 146 19.99 -8.61 4.44
N GLU A 147 19.16 -7.73 3.89
CA GLU A 147 18.98 -6.35 4.39
C GLU A 147 18.39 -6.33 5.81
N ARG A 148 17.36 -7.14 6.11
CA ARG A 148 16.81 -7.32 7.46
C ARG A 148 17.89 -7.83 8.43
N LYS A 149 18.66 -8.86 8.06
CA LYS A 149 19.77 -9.42 8.84
C LYS A 149 20.90 -8.39 9.08
N GLN A 150 21.21 -7.56 8.10
CA GLN A 150 22.18 -6.45 8.25
C GLN A 150 21.66 -5.35 9.19
N ARG A 151 20.38 -4.94 9.05
CA ARG A 151 19.74 -3.98 9.97
C ARG A 151 19.72 -4.50 11.41
N GLN A 152 19.35 -5.76 11.62
CA GLN A 152 19.39 -6.43 12.93
C GLN A 152 20.82 -6.51 13.48
N ALA A 153 21.82 -6.86 12.67
CA ALA A 153 23.22 -6.86 13.08
C ALA A 153 23.73 -5.47 13.46
N LEU A 154 23.27 -4.41 12.78
CA LEU A 154 23.56 -3.02 13.15
C LEU A 154 22.84 -2.60 14.45
N LYS A 155 21.55 -2.95 14.63
CA LYS A 155 20.80 -2.77 15.89
C LYS A 155 21.55 -3.45 17.06
N ARG A 156 21.89 -4.74 16.93
CA ARG A 156 22.63 -5.52 17.94
C ARG A 156 24.04 -4.99 18.22
N LYS A 157 24.78 -4.51 17.20
CA LYS A 157 26.10 -3.85 17.40
C LYS A 157 26.01 -2.51 18.12
N ARG A 158 24.88 -1.78 18.03
CA ARG A 158 24.63 -0.56 18.81
C ARG A 158 24.23 -0.89 20.26
N GLN A 159 23.35 -1.87 20.46
CA GLN A 159 22.92 -2.31 21.80
C GLN A 159 24.06 -2.91 22.63
N SER A 160 24.88 -3.81 22.06
CA SER A 160 25.99 -4.47 22.75
C SER A 160 27.19 -3.59 23.09
N ARG A 161 27.21 -2.33 22.64
CA ARG A 161 28.27 -1.33 22.91
C ARG A 161 27.77 -0.11 23.69
N GLY A 162 26.54 -0.13 24.21
CA GLY A 162 26.04 0.93 25.08
C GLY A 162 26.73 0.89 26.46
N PRO A 163 27.26 2.01 26.99
CA PRO A 163 27.74 2.09 28.38
C PRO A 163 26.59 2.18 29.40
N ARG A 164 25.34 2.17 28.93
CA ARG A 164 24.10 2.44 29.67
C ARG A 164 23.09 1.32 29.41
N VAL A 165 22.53 0.76 30.48
CA VAL A 165 21.47 -0.27 30.50
C VAL A 165 20.27 0.30 31.25
N GLU A 166 19.05 0.04 30.77
CA GLU A 166 17.83 0.55 31.39
C GLU A 166 16.90 -0.58 31.84
N ILE A 167 16.43 -0.46 33.08
CA ILE A 167 15.50 -1.38 33.75
C ILE A 167 14.27 -0.54 34.13
N TRP A 168 13.21 -0.67 33.34
CA TRP A 168 11.97 0.07 33.54
C TRP A 168 11.02 -0.73 34.44
N VAL A 169 10.68 -0.17 35.60
CA VAL A 169 9.84 -0.82 36.62
C VAL A 169 8.44 -0.19 36.60
N LEU A 170 7.42 -1.03 36.45
CA LEU A 170 6.02 -0.60 36.44
C LEU A 170 5.50 -0.39 37.88
N PRO A 171 4.43 0.40 38.08
CA PRO A 171 3.78 0.56 39.39
C PRO A 171 3.19 -0.71 40.01
N ASP A 172 3.14 -1.82 39.25
CA ASP A 172 2.77 -3.16 39.73
C ASP A 172 3.98 -3.99 40.24
N GLY A 173 5.18 -3.39 40.25
CA GLY A 173 6.44 -4.03 40.64
C GLY A 173 7.08 -4.89 39.55
N THR A 174 6.45 -5.07 38.38
CA THR A 174 7.05 -5.84 37.28
C THR A 174 8.12 -5.02 36.56
N SER A 175 9.33 -5.58 36.45
CA SER A 175 10.45 -4.93 35.77
C SER A 175 10.63 -5.47 34.35
N THR A 176 10.78 -4.55 33.41
CA THR A 176 11.17 -4.80 32.03
C THR A 176 12.55 -4.21 31.81
N GLN A 177 13.58 -5.05 31.71
CA GLN A 177 14.84 -4.62 31.08
C GLN A 177 14.52 -4.23 29.63
N ASP A 178 14.87 -3.02 29.22
CA ASP A 178 14.56 -2.52 27.87
C ASP A 178 15.55 -3.07 26.84
N ARG A 179 15.59 -4.40 26.75
CA ARG A 179 15.87 -5.10 25.50
C ARG A 179 14.73 -4.69 24.57
N VAL A 180 14.93 -3.57 23.86
CA VAL A 180 14.04 -3.06 22.82
C VAL A 180 13.52 -4.27 22.06
N LYS A 181 12.22 -4.56 22.21
CA LYS A 181 11.63 -5.76 21.62
C LYS A 181 11.95 -5.73 20.12
N GLU A 182 12.19 -6.91 19.57
CA GLU A 182 12.22 -7.09 18.12
C GLU A 182 10.77 -6.92 17.64
N GLU A 183 10.29 -5.66 17.64
CA GLU A 183 9.22 -5.21 16.77
C GLU A 183 9.71 -5.50 15.36
N ASP A 184 8.98 -6.35 14.64
CA ASP A 184 9.35 -6.72 13.29
C ASP A 184 9.51 -5.45 12.45
N ASP A 185 10.63 -5.36 11.73
CA ASP A 185 10.83 -4.36 10.69
C ASP A 185 9.96 -4.75 9.48
N ASP A 186 8.64 -4.77 9.69
CA ASP A 186 7.66 -4.88 8.63
C ASP A 186 7.72 -3.61 7.79
N GLU A 187 7.83 -3.86 6.49
CA GLU A 187 8.19 -2.87 5.49
C GLU A 187 6.93 -2.09 5.13
N ASP A 188 6.57 -1.14 6.00
CA ASP A 188 5.38 -0.29 5.93
C ASP A 188 5.08 0.13 4.49
N LEU A 189 4.03 -0.46 3.93
CA LEU A 189 3.63 -0.27 2.54
C LEU A 189 3.24 1.18 2.26
N SER A 190 2.81 1.94 3.26
CA SER A 190 2.47 3.36 3.12
C SER A 190 3.70 4.26 2.92
N SER A 191 4.89 3.80 3.33
CA SER A 191 6.16 4.49 3.10
C SER A 191 6.69 4.36 1.66
N LEU A 192 6.11 3.47 0.85
CA LEU A 192 6.55 3.21 -0.52
C LEU A 192 5.86 4.14 -1.53
N SER A 193 6.63 4.73 -2.43
CA SER A 193 6.05 5.46 -3.57
C SER A 193 5.15 4.54 -4.41
N ALA A 194 4.02 5.07 -4.90
CA ALA A 194 3.07 4.34 -5.75
C ALA A 194 3.73 3.61 -6.94
N ILE A 195 4.80 4.17 -7.50
CA ILE A 195 5.57 3.56 -8.60
C ILE A 195 6.31 2.30 -8.16
N GLU A 196 6.88 2.27 -6.95
CA GLU A 196 7.58 1.10 -6.41
C GLU A 196 6.58 0.06 -5.87
N LEU A 197 5.53 0.50 -5.19
CA LEU A 197 4.43 -0.35 -4.74
C LEU A 197 3.75 -1.07 -5.93
N ASN A 198 3.55 -0.39 -7.07
CA ASN A 198 3.04 -1.00 -8.30
C ASN A 198 4.01 -2.04 -8.90
N LYS A 199 5.33 -1.78 -8.89
CA LYS A 199 6.33 -2.81 -9.29
C LYS A 199 6.31 -4.03 -8.37
N ARG A 200 6.08 -3.83 -7.07
CA ARG A 200 5.97 -4.86 -6.04
C ARG A 200 4.72 -5.72 -6.29
N PHE A 201 3.55 -5.07 -6.39
CA PHE A 201 2.28 -5.70 -6.74
C PHE A 201 2.33 -6.48 -8.05
N VAL A 202 2.88 -5.91 -9.13
CA VAL A 202 2.99 -6.63 -10.42
C VAL A 202 3.89 -7.87 -10.32
N LEU A 203 4.83 -7.92 -9.35
CA LEU A 203 5.63 -9.10 -9.09
C LEU A 203 4.88 -10.13 -8.22
N THR A 204 4.23 -9.71 -7.15
CA THR A 204 3.48 -10.60 -6.23
C THR A 204 2.23 -11.16 -6.90
N TYR A 205 1.50 -10.36 -7.67
CA TYR A 205 0.37 -10.80 -8.51
C TYR A 205 0.79 -11.89 -9.50
N LEU A 206 1.87 -11.67 -10.26
CA LEU A 206 2.39 -12.69 -11.18
C LEU A 206 2.97 -13.91 -10.46
N ASN A 207 3.42 -13.79 -9.20
CA ASN A 207 3.83 -14.92 -8.36
C ASN A 207 2.62 -15.77 -7.95
N VAL A 208 1.55 -15.15 -7.44
CA VAL A 208 0.29 -15.82 -7.07
C VAL A 208 -0.31 -16.56 -8.27
N HIS A 209 -0.46 -15.90 -9.43
CA HIS A 209 -0.97 -16.57 -10.63
C HIS A 209 0.02 -17.60 -11.21
N GLY A 210 1.33 -17.43 -10.98
CA GLY A 210 2.33 -18.44 -11.30
C GLY A 210 2.19 -19.71 -10.46
N LYS A 211 1.94 -19.59 -9.16
CA LYS A 211 1.63 -20.71 -8.26
C LYS A 211 0.37 -21.45 -8.71
N LEU A 212 -0.72 -20.72 -9.00
CA LEU A 212 -1.97 -21.31 -9.54
C LEU A 212 -1.75 -22.06 -10.87
N PHE A 213 -0.98 -21.48 -11.79
CA PHE A 213 -0.80 -22.02 -13.14
C PHE A 213 0.18 -23.20 -13.21
N THR A 214 1.27 -23.15 -12.43
CA THR A 214 2.34 -24.18 -12.44
C THR A 214 2.17 -25.25 -11.36
N LYS A 215 1.38 -25.00 -10.32
CA LYS A 215 1.19 -25.86 -9.13
C LYS A 215 2.49 -26.09 -8.34
N ILE A 216 3.37 -25.08 -8.27
CA ILE A 216 4.68 -25.13 -7.62
C ILE A 216 4.77 -24.04 -6.55
N ASN A 217 5.48 -24.32 -5.45
CA ASN A 217 5.58 -23.49 -4.24
C ASN A 217 4.20 -23.14 -3.64
N PHE A 218 3.29 -24.12 -3.54
CA PHE A 218 1.91 -23.87 -3.10
C PHE A 218 1.76 -23.81 -1.57
N GLU A 219 2.73 -24.35 -0.84
CA GLU A 219 2.83 -24.32 0.62
C GLU A 219 2.88 -22.88 1.19
N VAL A 220 3.47 -21.93 0.46
CA VAL A 220 3.45 -20.48 0.81
C VAL A 220 2.43 -19.68 -0.02
N PHE A 221 1.37 -20.33 -0.52
CA PHE A 221 0.35 -19.65 -1.35
C PHE A 221 -0.45 -18.61 -0.56
N ALA A 222 -0.93 -18.96 0.64
CA ALA A 222 -1.77 -18.07 1.45
C ALA A 222 -1.03 -16.78 1.87
N GLU A 223 0.24 -16.88 2.25
CA GLU A 223 1.12 -15.73 2.53
C GLU A 223 1.34 -14.88 1.28
N SER A 224 1.55 -15.53 0.12
CA SER A 224 1.74 -14.84 -1.16
C SER A 224 0.50 -14.06 -1.61
N SER A 225 -0.71 -14.63 -1.43
CA SER A 225 -1.97 -13.98 -1.78
C SER A 225 -2.35 -12.89 -0.78
N SER A 226 -2.13 -13.13 0.51
CA SER A 226 -2.24 -12.13 1.58
C SER A 226 -1.42 -10.87 1.27
N LEU A 227 -0.11 -11.02 1.03
CA LEU A 227 0.76 -9.89 0.71
C LEU A 227 0.32 -9.16 -0.59
N MET A 228 -0.02 -9.91 -1.63
CA MET A 228 -0.50 -9.37 -2.91
C MET A 228 -1.77 -8.52 -2.74
N LEU A 229 -2.72 -8.98 -1.90
CA LEU A 229 -3.96 -8.26 -1.61
C LEU A 229 -3.74 -7.00 -0.77
N GLN A 230 -2.78 -7.01 0.18
CA GLN A 230 -2.38 -5.80 0.91
C GLN A 230 -1.77 -4.76 -0.03
N GLU A 231 -0.86 -5.18 -0.92
CA GLU A 231 -0.26 -4.32 -1.94
C GLU A 231 -1.31 -3.76 -2.92
N PHE A 232 -2.30 -4.58 -3.31
CA PHE A 232 -3.42 -4.15 -4.15
C PHE A 232 -4.34 -3.13 -3.44
N GLN A 233 -4.70 -3.39 -2.18
CA GLN A 233 -5.54 -2.50 -1.38
C GLN A 233 -4.90 -1.11 -1.25
N MET A 234 -3.60 -1.04 -0.95
CA MET A 234 -2.89 0.23 -0.86
C MET A 234 -2.83 0.96 -2.22
N LEU A 235 -2.71 0.23 -3.33
CA LEU A 235 -2.66 0.84 -4.68
C LEU A 235 -3.97 1.46 -5.13
N ILE A 236 -5.12 0.87 -4.79
CA ILE A 236 -6.45 1.42 -5.15
C ILE A 236 -6.88 2.58 -4.23
N GLN A 237 -6.20 2.80 -3.11
CA GLN A 237 -6.45 3.92 -2.20
C GLN A 237 -5.78 5.23 -2.64
N HIS A 238 -4.74 5.18 -3.47
CA HIS A 238 -4.16 6.39 -4.08
C HIS A 238 -5.17 7.07 -5.01
N SER A 239 -5.23 8.40 -4.91
CA SER A 239 -5.96 9.28 -5.85
C SER A 239 -4.97 10.31 -6.41
N PRO A 240 -4.90 10.53 -7.74
CA PRO A 240 -5.58 9.76 -8.79
C PRO A 240 -5.10 8.29 -8.83
N CYS A 241 -5.97 7.41 -9.32
CA CYS A 241 -5.80 5.96 -9.30
C CYS A 241 -4.56 5.51 -10.10
N VAL A 242 -3.73 4.67 -9.47
CA VAL A 242 -2.48 4.16 -10.07
C VAL A 242 -2.74 3.19 -11.23
N PHE A 243 -3.95 2.63 -11.33
CA PHE A 243 -4.35 1.71 -12.39
C PHE A 243 -5.30 2.39 -13.37
N SER A 244 -4.95 2.42 -14.66
CA SER A 244 -5.94 2.70 -15.70
C SER A 244 -7.00 1.59 -15.77
N SER A 245 -8.22 1.93 -16.22
CA SER A 245 -9.30 0.96 -16.46
C SER A 245 -8.83 -0.27 -17.25
N THR A 246 -8.05 -0.09 -18.33
CA THR A 246 -7.47 -1.20 -19.09
C THR A 246 -6.59 -2.12 -18.25
N ARG A 247 -5.84 -1.60 -17.27
CA ARG A 247 -5.01 -2.41 -16.36
C ARG A 247 -5.87 -3.21 -15.39
N LEU A 248 -6.93 -2.62 -14.82
CA LEU A 248 -7.88 -3.34 -13.97
C LEU A 248 -8.58 -4.48 -14.75
N LEU A 249 -9.03 -4.21 -15.97
CA LEU A 249 -9.57 -5.23 -16.89
C LEU A 249 -8.58 -6.36 -17.20
N GLN A 250 -7.27 -6.05 -17.33
CA GLN A 250 -6.24 -7.09 -17.50
C GLN A 250 -6.09 -7.99 -16.27
N LEU A 251 -6.22 -7.45 -15.05
CA LEU A 251 -6.19 -8.23 -13.81
C LEU A 251 -7.44 -9.12 -13.72
N MET A 252 -8.64 -8.58 -13.93
CA MET A 252 -9.89 -9.35 -13.89
C MET A 252 -9.87 -10.52 -14.89
N VAL A 253 -9.34 -10.33 -16.11
CA VAL A 253 -9.16 -11.42 -17.09
C VAL A 253 -8.19 -12.50 -16.62
N ILE A 254 -7.09 -12.14 -15.96
CA ILE A 254 -6.11 -13.12 -15.45
C ILE A 254 -6.71 -13.89 -14.26
N ASN A 255 -7.52 -13.24 -13.43
CA ASN A 255 -8.30 -13.89 -12.36
C ASN A 255 -9.30 -14.90 -12.96
N MET A 256 -10.17 -14.48 -13.89
CA MET A 256 -11.14 -15.35 -14.59
C MET A 256 -10.46 -16.53 -15.30
N PHE A 257 -9.38 -16.26 -16.04
CA PHE A 257 -8.61 -17.32 -16.72
C PHE A 257 -8.02 -18.32 -15.73
N SER A 258 -7.57 -17.86 -14.56
CA SER A 258 -6.98 -18.74 -13.56
C SER A 258 -8.03 -19.69 -13.00
N ILE A 259 -9.22 -19.19 -12.66
CA ILE A 259 -10.36 -20.01 -12.22
C ILE A 259 -10.70 -21.06 -13.29
N ASP A 260 -10.93 -20.65 -14.53
CA ASP A 260 -11.23 -21.52 -15.69
C ASP A 260 -10.15 -22.59 -15.95
N ASN A 261 -8.86 -22.21 -15.93
CA ASN A 261 -7.75 -23.15 -16.12
C ASN A 261 -7.53 -24.09 -14.91
N THR A 262 -8.08 -23.76 -13.74
CA THR A 262 -8.07 -24.64 -12.54
C THR A 262 -9.33 -25.48 -12.36
N ALA A 263 -10.39 -25.21 -13.13
CA ALA A 263 -11.63 -25.98 -13.09
C ALA A 263 -11.41 -27.46 -13.42
N LEU A 264 -12.19 -28.32 -12.76
CA LEU A 264 -12.24 -29.74 -13.07
C LEU A 264 -12.83 -29.94 -14.49
N LYS A 265 -12.29 -30.93 -15.21
CA LYS A 265 -12.66 -31.25 -16.61
C LYS A 265 -13.24 -32.65 -16.76
N ASP A 266 -13.76 -33.16 -15.66
CA ASP A 266 -14.31 -34.49 -15.54
C ASP A 266 -15.83 -34.37 -15.44
N GLU A 267 -16.51 -34.68 -16.54
CA GLU A 267 -17.99 -34.61 -16.68
C GLU A 267 -18.72 -35.69 -15.85
N SER A 268 -17.99 -36.49 -15.06
CA SER A 268 -18.57 -37.48 -14.12
C SER A 268 -18.68 -37.00 -12.66
N LEU A 269 -18.17 -35.80 -12.35
CA LEU A 269 -18.29 -35.16 -11.04
C LEU A 269 -19.53 -34.25 -10.98
N GLU A 270 -20.04 -33.98 -9.78
CA GLU A 270 -21.11 -32.99 -9.60
C GLU A 270 -20.62 -31.57 -9.92
N ASP A 271 -21.46 -30.75 -10.55
CA ASP A 271 -21.15 -29.36 -10.95
C ASP A 271 -20.71 -28.44 -9.78
N SER A 272 -20.95 -28.87 -8.53
CA SER A 272 -20.56 -28.23 -7.28
C SER A 272 -19.09 -28.48 -6.87
N CYS A 273 -18.44 -29.49 -7.46
CA CYS A 273 -17.13 -29.98 -7.01
C CYS A 273 -15.98 -29.10 -7.54
N ARG A 274 -15.33 -28.37 -6.64
CA ARG A 274 -14.12 -27.56 -6.94
C ARG A 274 -12.87 -28.21 -6.36
N SER A 275 -11.74 -28.06 -7.05
CA SER A 275 -10.43 -28.45 -6.49
C SER A 275 -9.90 -27.38 -5.53
N LEU A 276 -9.08 -27.73 -4.54
CA LEU A 276 -8.42 -26.75 -3.65
C LEU A 276 -7.64 -25.66 -4.42
N LEU A 277 -7.12 -25.99 -5.60
CA LEU A 277 -6.44 -25.04 -6.48
C LEU A 277 -7.42 -24.02 -7.10
N GLN A 278 -8.65 -24.46 -7.39
CA GLN A 278 -9.74 -23.64 -7.91
C GLN A 278 -10.41 -22.81 -6.80
N GLU A 279 -10.65 -23.40 -5.64
CA GLU A 279 -11.06 -22.71 -4.40
C GLU A 279 -10.21 -21.47 -4.15
N HIS A 280 -8.88 -21.62 -4.14
CA HIS A 280 -7.96 -20.50 -3.96
C HIS A 280 -7.90 -19.52 -5.14
N ALA A 281 -8.13 -19.98 -6.38
CA ALA A 281 -8.23 -19.07 -7.54
C ALA A 281 -9.49 -18.19 -7.47
N VAL A 282 -10.60 -18.77 -7.01
CA VAL A 282 -11.88 -18.08 -6.78
C VAL A 282 -11.74 -17.09 -5.62
N GLU A 283 -11.14 -17.52 -4.51
CA GLU A 283 -10.89 -16.70 -3.32
C GLU A 283 -10.11 -15.43 -3.67
N VAL A 284 -8.94 -15.56 -4.32
CA VAL A 284 -8.14 -14.43 -4.80
C VAL A 284 -8.93 -13.52 -5.78
N GLY A 285 -9.78 -14.10 -6.63
CA GLY A 285 -10.64 -13.34 -7.53
C GLY A 285 -11.69 -12.50 -6.79
N LEU A 286 -12.45 -13.12 -5.89
CA LEU A 286 -13.50 -12.49 -5.10
C LEU A 286 -12.93 -11.44 -4.13
N ASP A 287 -11.74 -11.65 -3.57
CA ASP A 287 -11.08 -10.68 -2.70
C ASP A 287 -10.67 -9.41 -3.44
N MET A 288 -10.04 -9.54 -4.61
CA MET A 288 -9.69 -8.37 -5.44
C MET A 288 -10.94 -7.61 -5.88
N PHE A 289 -12.02 -8.33 -6.20
CA PHE A 289 -13.32 -7.72 -6.47
C PHE A 289 -13.89 -7.02 -5.23
N GLY A 290 -13.90 -7.67 -4.06
CA GLY A 290 -14.40 -7.11 -2.80
C GLY A 290 -13.64 -5.87 -2.33
N LEU A 291 -12.34 -5.77 -2.64
CA LEU A 291 -11.52 -4.57 -2.43
C LEU A 291 -11.89 -3.44 -3.40
N LEU A 292 -12.08 -3.73 -4.69
CA LEU A 292 -12.54 -2.74 -5.67
C LEU A 292 -13.95 -2.22 -5.33
N VAL A 293 -14.88 -3.11 -5.00
CA VAL A 293 -16.25 -2.78 -4.57
C VAL A 293 -16.24 -1.89 -3.32
N LYS A 294 -15.38 -2.19 -2.34
CA LYS A 294 -15.20 -1.35 -1.16
C LYS A 294 -14.72 0.06 -1.54
N ARG A 295 -13.66 0.16 -2.34
CA ARG A 295 -13.09 1.46 -2.75
C ARG A 295 -14.07 2.27 -3.60
N SER A 296 -14.81 1.64 -4.50
CA SER A 296 -15.87 2.29 -5.27
C SER A 296 -17.05 2.73 -4.39
N SER A 297 -17.36 2.00 -3.30
CA SER A 297 -18.34 2.43 -2.29
C SER A 297 -17.87 3.65 -1.51
N GLU A 298 -16.59 3.70 -1.12
CA GLU A 298 -15.99 4.87 -0.45
C GLU A 298 -16.06 6.13 -1.34
N LEU A 299 -15.68 6.00 -2.62
CA LEU A 299 -15.74 7.09 -3.59
C LEU A 299 -17.18 7.56 -3.85
N LEU A 300 -18.10 6.63 -4.11
CA LEU A 300 -19.50 6.96 -4.41
C LEU A 300 -20.23 7.57 -3.20
N ALA A 301 -19.93 7.13 -1.98
CA ALA A 301 -20.47 7.73 -0.76
C ALA A 301 -20.01 9.19 -0.59
N LEU A 302 -18.71 9.46 -0.77
CA LEU A 302 -18.16 10.83 -0.70
C LEU A 302 -18.78 11.75 -1.77
N GLN A 303 -18.95 11.24 -3.00
CA GLN A 303 -19.64 11.97 -4.07
C GLN A 303 -21.10 12.30 -3.69
N LEU A 304 -21.88 11.29 -3.29
CA LEU A 304 -23.29 11.47 -2.92
C LEU A 304 -23.48 12.34 -1.67
N GLU A 305 -22.48 12.49 -0.81
CA GLU A 305 -22.50 13.49 0.27
C GLU A 305 -22.22 14.91 -0.24
N ASN A 306 -21.29 15.08 -1.17
CA ASN A 306 -20.91 16.39 -1.70
C ASN A 306 -22.01 16.97 -2.60
N ASP A 307 -22.67 16.13 -3.42
CA ASP A 307 -23.85 16.50 -4.20
C ASP A 307 -24.97 17.04 -3.27
N LYS A 308 -25.21 16.39 -2.12
CA LYS A 308 -26.20 16.82 -1.13
C LYS A 308 -25.83 18.15 -0.47
N LYS A 309 -24.56 18.36 -0.10
CA LYS A 309 -24.06 19.63 0.49
C LYS A 309 -24.29 20.79 -0.48
N SER A 310 -23.90 20.62 -1.74
CA SER A 310 -24.10 21.60 -2.82
C SER A 310 -25.58 21.96 -3.02
N ILE A 311 -26.49 20.97 -3.01
CA ILE A 311 -27.94 21.21 -3.10
C ILE A 311 -28.46 22.02 -1.89
N CYS A 312 -27.99 21.72 -0.68
CA CYS A 312 -28.40 22.46 0.52
C CYS A 312 -27.89 23.91 0.55
N GLU A 313 -26.64 24.16 0.15
CA GLU A 313 -26.04 25.50 0.13
C GLU A 313 -26.76 26.44 -0.86
N ASN A 314 -27.12 25.92 -2.05
CA ASN A 314 -27.88 26.67 -3.07
C ASN A 314 -29.32 27.03 -2.67
N ILE A 315 -29.83 26.55 -1.53
CA ILE A 315 -31.15 26.91 -0.97
C ILE A 315 -31.05 28.05 0.06
N GLY A 316 -29.83 28.39 0.53
CA GLY A 316 -29.60 29.36 1.59
C GLY A 316 -29.75 30.84 1.20
N GLU A 317 -29.51 31.20 -0.07
CA GLU A 317 -29.46 32.62 -0.49
C GLU A 317 -30.64 33.04 -1.38
N ASN A 318 -31.53 33.87 -0.82
CA ASN A 318 -32.53 34.73 -1.47
C ASN A 318 -33.50 34.08 -2.51
N PRO A 319 -34.79 33.88 -2.17
CA PRO A 319 -35.80 33.36 -3.10
C PRO A 319 -36.25 34.39 -4.15
N VAL A 320 -35.40 34.67 -5.13
CA VAL A 320 -35.77 35.43 -6.34
C VAL A 320 -36.43 34.48 -7.35
N PRO A 321 -37.64 34.77 -7.87
CA PRO A 321 -38.32 33.91 -8.83
C PRO A 321 -37.76 34.04 -10.25
N VAL A 322 -36.48 33.69 -10.42
CA VAL A 322 -35.90 33.45 -11.74
C VAL A 322 -36.55 32.19 -12.33
N GLN A 323 -36.92 32.23 -13.61
CA GLN A 323 -37.54 31.09 -14.29
C GLN A 323 -36.59 29.88 -14.24
N ARG A 324 -37.09 28.74 -13.73
CA ARG A 324 -36.30 27.50 -13.61
C ARG A 324 -35.87 27.00 -14.98
N SER A 325 -34.65 27.36 -15.40
CA SER A 325 -33.90 26.58 -16.37
C SER A 325 -33.55 25.26 -15.71
N LEU A 326 -34.24 24.17 -16.06
CA LEU A 326 -33.89 22.82 -15.59
C LEU A 326 -32.63 22.30 -16.31
N ASN A 327 -31.54 23.05 -16.21
CA ASN A 327 -30.20 22.63 -16.62
C ASN A 327 -29.62 21.71 -15.55
N THR A 328 -30.30 20.56 -15.41
CA THR A 328 -29.69 19.24 -15.14
C THR A 328 -28.33 19.31 -14.45
N SER A 329 -28.36 19.27 -13.11
CA SER A 329 -27.23 18.82 -12.30
C SER A 329 -26.86 17.41 -12.73
N THR A 330 -26.00 17.30 -13.73
CA THR A 330 -25.54 16.04 -14.28
C THR A 330 -24.56 15.47 -13.29
N CYS A 331 -24.96 14.39 -12.61
CA CYS A 331 -24.06 13.64 -11.74
C CYS A 331 -22.97 13.02 -12.63
N VAL A 332 -21.82 13.71 -12.69
CA VAL A 332 -20.58 13.25 -13.34
C VAL A 332 -19.84 12.45 -12.29
N LEU A 333 -19.50 11.19 -12.59
CA LEU A 333 -18.80 10.34 -11.63
C LEU A 333 -17.38 10.83 -11.40
N ASP A 334 -16.89 10.62 -10.18
CA ASP A 334 -15.48 10.76 -9.82
C ASP A 334 -14.55 9.98 -10.79
N GLU A 335 -13.37 10.54 -11.09
CA GLU A 335 -12.45 9.99 -12.09
C GLU A 335 -11.90 8.61 -11.69
N ASP A 336 -11.62 8.38 -10.39
CA ASP A 336 -11.16 7.09 -9.89
C ASP A 336 -12.30 6.06 -9.91
N LEU A 337 -13.55 6.49 -9.67
CA LEU A 337 -14.73 5.64 -9.77
C LEU A 337 -15.00 5.23 -11.23
N HIS A 338 -14.97 6.18 -12.18
CA HIS A 338 -15.09 5.92 -13.61
C HIS A 338 -14.03 4.92 -14.10
N ILE A 339 -12.80 5.03 -13.59
CA ILE A 339 -11.70 4.09 -13.87
C ILE A 339 -12.02 2.65 -13.39
N MET A 340 -12.73 2.49 -12.27
CA MET A 340 -13.01 1.17 -11.66
C MET A 340 -14.26 0.47 -12.23
N LEU A 341 -15.30 1.21 -12.62
CA LEU A 341 -16.58 0.65 -13.07
C LEU A 341 -16.47 -0.41 -14.19
N PRO A 342 -15.65 -0.24 -15.25
CA PRO A 342 -15.51 -1.25 -16.31
C PRO A 342 -15.04 -2.61 -15.81
N ALA A 343 -14.14 -2.63 -14.81
CA ALA A 343 -13.62 -3.86 -14.22
C ALA A 343 -14.66 -4.53 -13.30
N LEU A 344 -15.40 -3.73 -12.52
CA LEU A 344 -16.50 -4.23 -11.69
C LEU A 344 -17.63 -4.83 -12.53
N LYS A 345 -18.11 -4.11 -13.56
CA LYS A 345 -19.14 -4.58 -14.50
C LYS A 345 -18.71 -5.89 -15.17
N THR A 346 -17.47 -5.94 -15.65
CA THR A 346 -16.87 -7.14 -16.27
C THR A 346 -16.86 -8.34 -15.32
N TRP A 347 -16.45 -8.15 -14.06
CA TRP A 347 -16.41 -9.23 -13.07
C TRP A 347 -17.82 -9.72 -12.71
N VAL A 348 -18.77 -8.80 -12.57
CA VAL A 348 -20.19 -9.08 -12.34
C VAL A 348 -20.81 -9.90 -13.46
N ASP A 349 -20.63 -9.51 -14.73
CA ASP A 349 -21.13 -10.26 -15.88
C ASP A 349 -20.58 -11.70 -15.89
N TRP A 350 -19.30 -11.89 -15.53
CA TRP A 350 -18.72 -13.23 -15.37
C TRP A 350 -19.37 -14.00 -14.22
N MET A 351 -19.54 -13.40 -13.04
CA MET A 351 -20.18 -14.06 -11.90
C MET A 351 -21.60 -14.52 -12.23
N MET A 352 -22.39 -13.67 -12.90
CA MET A 352 -23.76 -14.02 -13.31
C MET A 352 -23.82 -15.21 -14.28
N CYS A 353 -22.79 -15.39 -15.12
CA CYS A 353 -22.69 -16.52 -16.06
C CYS A 353 -22.21 -17.83 -15.40
N HIS A 354 -21.47 -17.75 -14.28
CA HIS A 354 -20.67 -18.86 -13.76
C HIS A 354 -20.89 -19.13 -12.27
N ALA A 355 -22.13 -19.08 -11.80
CA ALA A 355 -22.52 -19.35 -10.41
C ALA A 355 -21.80 -20.58 -9.81
N HIS A 356 -21.81 -21.70 -10.52
CA HIS A 356 -21.17 -22.97 -10.14
C HIS A 356 -19.66 -22.86 -9.84
N LEU A 357 -18.95 -21.88 -10.42
CA LEU A 357 -17.51 -21.68 -10.15
C LEU A 357 -17.25 -20.98 -8.81
N TRP A 358 -18.17 -20.14 -8.31
CA TRP A 358 -17.91 -19.27 -7.14
C TRP A 358 -18.93 -19.38 -6.00
N ASN A 359 -20.09 -20.01 -6.21
CA ASN A 359 -21.13 -20.23 -5.21
C ASN A 359 -21.23 -21.74 -4.84
N PRO A 360 -21.15 -22.16 -3.57
CA PRO A 360 -20.91 -21.37 -2.35
C PRO A 360 -19.52 -20.72 -2.33
N GLN A 361 -19.37 -19.65 -1.54
CA GLN A 361 -18.09 -18.94 -1.43
C GLN A 361 -16.95 -19.84 -0.90
N PRO A 362 -15.71 -19.64 -1.38
CA PRO A 362 -14.53 -20.25 -0.77
C PRO A 362 -14.28 -19.68 0.64
N LEU A 363 -13.73 -20.50 1.53
CA LEU A 363 -13.43 -20.16 2.94
C LEU A 363 -12.07 -20.76 3.36
N ASN A 364 -11.02 -20.53 2.58
CA ASN A 364 -9.76 -21.28 2.67
C ASN A 364 -8.59 -20.49 3.27
N ARG A 365 -8.65 -19.14 3.28
CA ARG A 365 -7.61 -18.30 3.90
C ARG A 365 -7.60 -18.43 5.44
N PRO A 366 -6.43 -18.69 6.06
CA PRO A 366 -6.26 -18.58 7.51
C PRO A 366 -6.65 -17.19 8.06
N PRO A 367 -7.42 -17.11 9.16
CA PRO A 367 -7.92 -15.84 9.69
C PRO A 367 -6.82 -14.93 10.28
N GLU A 368 -5.57 -15.42 10.40
CA GLU A 368 -4.42 -14.60 10.78
C GLU A 368 -3.87 -13.74 9.61
N LEU A 369 -4.23 -14.06 8.36
CA LEU A 369 -3.66 -13.42 7.17
C LEU A 369 -4.56 -12.31 6.61
N GLY A 370 -4.14 -11.05 6.80
CA GLY A 370 -4.82 -9.87 6.26
C GLY A 370 -4.64 -9.68 4.74
N PRO A 371 -5.49 -8.87 4.09
CA PRO A 371 -6.58 -8.09 4.69
C PRO A 371 -7.85 -8.93 4.90
N HIS A 372 -8.62 -8.60 5.93
CA HIS A 372 -9.96 -9.14 6.10
C HIS A 372 -10.93 -8.46 5.13
N ILE A 373 -11.54 -9.24 4.23
CA ILE A 373 -12.46 -8.75 3.20
C ILE A 373 -13.80 -9.46 3.38
N ASP A 374 -14.84 -8.69 3.73
CA ASP A 374 -16.22 -9.15 3.72
C ASP A 374 -16.84 -8.76 2.36
N VAL A 375 -16.62 -9.60 1.35
CA VAL A 375 -17.01 -9.34 -0.05
C VAL A 375 -18.49 -8.99 -0.15
N TRP A 376 -19.35 -9.76 0.53
CA TRP A 376 -20.81 -9.65 0.39
C TRP A 376 -21.38 -8.45 1.14
N LYS A 377 -20.82 -8.08 2.31
CA LYS A 377 -21.17 -6.82 2.97
C LYS A 377 -20.71 -5.60 2.15
N ASN A 378 -19.54 -5.67 1.51
CA ASN A 378 -19.08 -4.62 0.61
C ASN A 378 -20.03 -4.49 -0.59
N VAL A 379 -20.43 -5.60 -1.22
CA VAL A 379 -21.41 -5.59 -2.34
C VAL A 379 -22.78 -5.08 -1.89
N ALA A 380 -23.31 -5.52 -0.74
CA ALA A 380 -24.57 -5.00 -0.19
C ALA A 380 -24.54 -3.48 -0.02
N THR A 381 -23.46 -2.96 0.57
CA THR A 381 -23.23 -1.51 0.75
C THR A 381 -23.14 -0.78 -0.60
N PHE A 382 -22.50 -1.40 -1.60
CA PHE A 382 -22.38 -0.84 -2.93
C PHE A 382 -23.72 -0.81 -3.67
N CYS A 383 -24.57 -1.84 -3.54
CA CYS A 383 -25.91 -1.87 -4.11
C CYS A 383 -26.83 -0.79 -3.52
N ASP A 384 -26.80 -0.57 -2.19
CA ASP A 384 -27.48 0.56 -1.52
C ASP A 384 -27.05 1.92 -2.12
N LEU A 385 -25.74 2.11 -2.35
CA LEU A 385 -25.19 3.35 -2.91
C LEU A 385 -25.52 3.52 -4.39
N LEU A 386 -25.43 2.46 -5.19
CA LEU A 386 -25.82 2.46 -6.61
C LEU A 386 -27.31 2.76 -6.79
N ASN A 387 -28.18 2.27 -5.91
CA ASN A 387 -29.60 2.60 -5.90
C ASN A 387 -29.88 4.06 -5.51
N SER A 388 -28.91 4.75 -4.92
CA SER A 388 -28.99 6.19 -4.57
C SER A 388 -28.56 7.13 -5.71
N VAL A 389 -28.09 6.62 -6.85
CA VAL A 389 -27.66 7.44 -8.00
C VAL A 389 -28.83 7.77 -8.93
N GLU A 390 -29.09 9.05 -9.19
CA GLU A 390 -30.17 9.45 -10.10
C GLU A 390 -29.79 9.25 -11.58
N THR A 391 -30.30 8.19 -12.19
CA THR A 391 -30.25 7.93 -13.64
C THR A 391 -31.51 8.46 -14.32
N LYS A 392 -31.36 9.37 -15.30
CA LYS A 392 -32.50 10.05 -15.95
C LYS A 392 -33.43 9.05 -16.67
N PRO A 393 -34.74 8.95 -16.33
CA PRO A 393 -35.64 7.96 -16.92
C PRO A 393 -35.77 8.05 -18.44
N GLY A 394 -35.96 6.90 -19.10
CA GLY A 394 -36.15 6.79 -20.56
C GLY A 394 -34.91 7.10 -21.42
N CYS A 395 -33.77 7.41 -20.79
CA CYS A 395 -32.56 7.83 -21.49
C CYS A 395 -31.70 6.68 -22.03
N LEU A 396 -31.77 5.51 -21.41
CA LEU A 396 -31.25 4.24 -21.93
C LEU A 396 -32.43 3.33 -22.30
N ILE A 397 -32.41 2.79 -23.51
CA ILE A 397 -33.46 1.89 -24.03
C ILE A 397 -32.85 0.70 -24.77
N ARG A 398 -33.57 -0.44 -24.81
CA ARG A 398 -33.14 -1.66 -25.55
C ARG A 398 -33.64 -1.70 -27.00
N GLU A 399 -34.54 -0.80 -27.39
CA GLU A 399 -35.12 -0.69 -28.73
C GLU A 399 -34.47 0.46 -29.52
N GLN A 400 -34.10 0.24 -30.77
CA GLN A 400 -33.59 1.33 -31.62
C GLN A 400 -34.70 2.33 -31.96
N LYS A 401 -34.53 3.62 -31.64
CA LYS A 401 -35.50 4.69 -31.92
C LYS A 401 -34.84 5.92 -32.54
N PRO A 402 -35.55 6.71 -33.36
CA PRO A 402 -35.02 7.98 -33.87
C PRO A 402 -34.60 8.90 -32.72
N GLY A 403 -33.43 9.52 -32.84
CA GLY A 403 -32.83 10.34 -31.77
C GLY A 403 -32.02 9.56 -30.74
N TYR A 404 -31.90 8.23 -30.85
CA TYR A 404 -31.07 7.41 -29.96
C TYR A 404 -29.90 6.75 -30.71
N GLY A 405 -28.69 6.82 -30.14
CA GLY A 405 -27.46 6.19 -30.66
C GLY A 405 -27.04 4.97 -29.83
N PRO A 406 -26.37 3.95 -30.42
CA PRO A 406 -25.97 2.74 -29.69
C PRO A 406 -24.85 3.03 -28.68
N VAL A 407 -24.98 2.48 -27.47
CA VAL A 407 -23.94 2.51 -26.43
C VAL A 407 -23.03 1.30 -26.60
N VAL A 408 -21.72 1.51 -26.68
CA VAL A 408 -20.73 0.46 -26.95
C VAL A 408 -19.64 0.51 -25.88
N LEU A 409 -19.71 -0.40 -24.91
CA LEU A 409 -18.76 -0.47 -23.81
C LEU A 409 -17.37 -0.94 -24.29
N HIS A 410 -16.33 -0.24 -23.85
CA HIS A 410 -14.95 -0.51 -24.23
C HIS A 410 -14.45 -1.87 -23.71
N GLU A 411 -14.88 -2.23 -22.50
CA GLU A 411 -14.62 -3.50 -21.84
C GLU A 411 -15.12 -4.69 -22.67
N ASP A 412 -16.38 -4.66 -23.13
CA ASP A 412 -17.01 -5.74 -23.88
C ASP A 412 -16.34 -5.92 -25.25
N THR A 413 -16.04 -4.81 -25.93
CA THR A 413 -15.26 -4.79 -27.17
C THR A 413 -13.84 -5.32 -26.97
N THR A 414 -13.25 -5.09 -25.79
CA THR A 414 -11.91 -5.58 -25.44
C THR A 414 -11.92 -7.06 -25.11
N LEU A 415 -12.97 -7.58 -24.48
CA LEU A 415 -13.10 -8.99 -24.07
C LEU A 415 -13.81 -9.89 -25.08
N ALA A 416 -14.33 -9.34 -26.17
CA ALA A 416 -14.87 -10.10 -27.30
C ALA A 416 -13.99 -11.33 -27.65
N GLY A 417 -14.63 -12.51 -27.73
CA GLY A 417 -13.97 -13.77 -28.05
C GLY A 417 -13.17 -14.45 -26.92
N PHE A 418 -13.10 -13.86 -25.72
CA PHE A 418 -12.61 -14.52 -24.51
C PHE A 418 -13.63 -15.55 -24.02
N VAL A 419 -13.22 -16.82 -23.92
CA VAL A 419 -14.13 -17.96 -23.72
C VAL A 419 -14.98 -17.86 -22.44
N PRO A 420 -14.42 -17.51 -21.26
CA PRO A 420 -15.21 -17.30 -20.04
C PRO A 420 -16.28 -16.19 -20.13
N MET A 421 -16.26 -15.33 -21.16
CA MET A 421 -17.27 -14.27 -21.36
C MET A 421 -18.20 -14.55 -22.57
N LEU A 422 -18.14 -15.72 -23.20
CA LEU A 422 -19.00 -16.05 -24.35
C LEU A 422 -20.48 -16.25 -23.98
N SER A 423 -20.78 -16.55 -22.72
CA SER A 423 -22.16 -16.69 -22.20
C SER A 423 -22.81 -15.37 -21.78
N ALA A 424 -22.04 -14.27 -21.71
CA ALA A 424 -22.54 -12.98 -21.24
C ALA A 424 -23.58 -12.37 -22.20
N PRO A 425 -24.71 -11.82 -21.71
CA PRO A 425 -25.77 -11.28 -22.58
C PRO A 425 -25.30 -10.09 -23.43
N GLN A 426 -25.23 -10.28 -24.76
CA GLN A 426 -24.82 -9.26 -25.72
C GLN A 426 -25.99 -8.34 -26.13
N GLU A 427 -26.68 -7.79 -25.13
CA GLU A 427 -27.77 -6.82 -25.33
C GLU A 427 -27.23 -5.48 -25.83
N ILE A 428 -27.79 -4.97 -26.93
CA ILE A 428 -27.49 -3.61 -27.42
C ILE A 428 -28.43 -2.62 -26.73
N PHE A 429 -27.85 -1.64 -26.04
CA PHE A 429 -28.55 -0.50 -25.49
C PHE A 429 -28.33 0.75 -26.37
N TYR A 430 -29.29 1.66 -26.34
CA TYR A 430 -29.25 2.93 -27.06
C TYR A 430 -29.50 4.09 -26.09
N ALA A 431 -28.73 5.17 -26.23
CA ALA A 431 -28.82 6.38 -25.43
C ALA A 431 -29.41 7.54 -26.25
N ASP A 432 -30.17 8.42 -25.60
CA ASP A 432 -30.65 9.69 -26.18
C ASP A 432 -29.46 10.54 -26.64
N SER A 433 -29.49 11.02 -27.90
CA SER A 433 -28.38 11.76 -28.53
C SER A 433 -28.10 13.15 -27.93
N SER A 434 -28.91 13.59 -26.96
CA SER A 434 -28.66 14.79 -26.14
C SER A 434 -27.74 14.56 -24.94
N ILE A 435 -27.37 13.30 -24.66
CA ILE A 435 -26.55 12.90 -23.50
C ILE A 435 -25.11 12.69 -23.95
N ASP A 436 -24.16 13.02 -23.06
CA ASP A 436 -22.76 12.70 -23.28
C ASP A 436 -22.51 11.18 -23.33
N GLN A 437 -21.59 10.75 -24.20
CA GLN A 437 -21.31 9.32 -24.40
C GLN A 437 -20.73 8.66 -23.15
N GLN A 438 -19.83 9.32 -22.42
CA GLN A 438 -19.20 8.75 -21.23
C GLN A 438 -20.24 8.57 -20.12
N GLN A 439 -21.13 9.57 -19.92
CA GLN A 439 -22.25 9.45 -18.99
C GLN A 439 -23.22 8.33 -19.38
N ALA A 440 -23.52 8.16 -20.67
CA ALA A 440 -24.37 7.07 -21.15
C ALA A 440 -23.75 5.67 -20.96
N GLU A 441 -22.44 5.53 -21.16
CA GLU A 441 -21.71 4.29 -20.85
C GLU A 441 -21.70 4.00 -19.34
N ASP A 442 -21.49 5.02 -18.50
CA ASP A 442 -21.44 4.85 -17.04
C ASP A 442 -22.81 4.53 -16.43
N TRP A 443 -23.89 5.13 -16.93
CA TRP A 443 -25.25 4.72 -16.54
C TRP A 443 -25.53 3.27 -16.94
N LEU A 444 -25.05 2.81 -18.11
CA LEU A 444 -25.20 1.40 -18.50
C LEU A 444 -24.39 0.45 -17.61
N ARG A 445 -23.19 0.87 -17.14
CA ARG A 445 -22.41 0.13 -16.13
C ARG A 445 -23.17 0.05 -14.80
N ILE A 446 -23.74 1.16 -14.33
CA ILE A 446 -24.55 1.22 -13.10
C ILE A 446 -25.78 0.30 -13.19
N GLU A 447 -26.53 0.32 -14.30
CA GLU A 447 -27.70 -0.56 -14.49
C GLU A 447 -27.33 -2.05 -14.45
N LYS A 448 -26.20 -2.44 -15.03
CA LYS A 448 -25.70 -3.83 -14.96
C LYS A 448 -25.25 -4.22 -13.55
N LEU A 449 -24.67 -3.28 -12.79
CA LEU A 449 -24.29 -3.50 -11.38
C LEU A 449 -25.49 -3.53 -10.42
N ARG A 450 -26.57 -2.78 -10.70
CA ARG A 450 -27.84 -2.86 -9.95
C ARG A 450 -28.49 -4.24 -10.10
N LEU A 451 -28.59 -4.74 -11.34
CA LEU A 451 -29.15 -6.06 -11.67
C LEU A 451 -28.42 -7.21 -10.95
N PHE A 452 -27.13 -7.04 -10.64
CA PHE A 452 -26.36 -8.01 -9.87
C PHE A 452 -26.80 -8.11 -8.39
N GLY A 453 -27.23 -7.01 -7.78
CA GLY A 453 -27.81 -7.03 -6.44
C GLY A 453 -29.09 -7.86 -6.37
N GLU A 454 -29.96 -7.72 -7.37
CA GLU A 454 -31.17 -8.55 -7.53
C GLU A 454 -30.81 -10.02 -7.76
N TYR A 455 -29.84 -10.29 -8.64
CA TYR A 455 -29.34 -11.63 -8.94
C TYR A 455 -28.77 -12.35 -7.70
N LEU A 456 -28.00 -11.67 -6.85
CA LEU A 456 -27.44 -12.25 -5.63
C LEU A 456 -28.48 -12.56 -4.53
N CYS A 457 -29.69 -12.01 -4.65
CA CYS A 457 -30.86 -12.39 -3.85
C CYS A 457 -31.65 -13.57 -4.45
N GLY A 458 -31.48 -13.86 -5.75
CA GLY A 458 -32.20 -14.93 -6.47
C GLY A 458 -31.35 -16.17 -6.81
N VAL A 459 -30.03 -16.10 -6.66
CA VAL A 459 -29.10 -17.24 -6.81
C VAL A 459 -29.24 -18.21 -5.63
N GLU A 460 -28.97 -19.50 -5.83
CA GLU A 460 -29.03 -20.53 -4.79
C GLU A 460 -27.63 -21.13 -4.54
N PRO A 461 -27.13 -21.21 -3.29
CA PRO A 461 -27.65 -20.49 -2.12
C PRO A 461 -27.54 -18.97 -2.29
N ALA A 462 -28.47 -18.22 -1.69
CA ALA A 462 -28.46 -16.77 -1.76
C ALA A 462 -27.28 -16.17 -0.98
N MET A 463 -26.71 -15.08 -1.50
CA MET A 463 -25.56 -14.40 -0.89
C MET A 463 -25.93 -13.03 -0.32
N LEU A 464 -26.93 -12.39 -0.92
CA LEU A 464 -27.59 -11.19 -0.40
C LEU A 464 -29.06 -11.46 -0.10
N ALA A 465 -29.64 -10.62 0.75
CA ALA A 465 -31.08 -10.47 0.89
C ALA A 465 -31.43 -8.98 0.96
N PHE A 466 -32.67 -8.63 0.58
CA PHE A 466 -33.17 -7.26 0.61
C PHE A 466 -34.22 -7.10 1.71
N ASN A 467 -33.99 -6.18 2.65
CA ASN A 467 -34.94 -5.84 3.69
C ASN A 467 -35.89 -4.76 3.16
N VAL A 468 -37.15 -5.16 2.93
CA VAL A 468 -38.21 -4.30 2.37
C VAL A 468 -38.62 -3.16 3.31
N GLU A 469 -38.50 -3.32 4.63
CA GLU A 469 -38.85 -2.29 5.61
C GLU A 469 -37.82 -1.16 5.67
N SER A 470 -36.53 -1.50 5.54
CA SER A 470 -35.42 -0.54 5.56
C SER A 470 -35.03 -0.04 4.18
N GLY A 471 -35.43 -0.74 3.11
CA GLY A 471 -35.07 -0.44 1.73
C GLY A 471 -33.62 -0.79 1.36
N LYS A 472 -33.02 -1.79 2.02
CA LYS A 472 -31.56 -2.04 1.97
C LYS A 472 -31.17 -3.49 1.77
N TYR A 473 -30.01 -3.70 1.14
CA TYR A 473 -29.36 -5.01 1.05
C TYR A 473 -28.58 -5.36 2.32
N TYR A 474 -28.49 -6.65 2.61
CA TYR A 474 -27.59 -7.21 3.62
C TYR A 474 -27.04 -8.57 3.18
N SER A 475 -25.88 -8.97 3.70
CA SER A 475 -25.29 -10.28 3.43
C SER A 475 -26.04 -11.39 4.18
N VAL A 476 -26.28 -12.49 3.49
CA VAL A 476 -26.73 -13.77 4.06
C VAL A 476 -25.77 -14.93 3.74
N ALA A 477 -24.58 -14.59 3.23
CA ALA A 477 -23.55 -15.55 2.85
C ALA A 477 -23.12 -16.46 4.03
N PRO A 478 -22.86 -17.77 3.81
CA PRO A 478 -22.46 -18.69 4.87
C PRO A 478 -21.16 -18.24 5.56
N SER A 479 -21.25 -17.88 6.85
CA SER A 479 -20.07 -17.52 7.66
C SER A 479 -19.21 -18.75 7.98
N PRO A 480 -17.88 -18.64 8.06
CA PRO A 480 -17.00 -19.76 8.43
C PRO A 480 -17.25 -20.22 9.87
N THR A 481 -18.02 -21.30 10.02
CA THR A 481 -18.15 -22.03 11.28
C THR A 481 -16.82 -22.66 11.65
N ARG A 482 -16.31 -22.33 12.85
CA ARG A 482 -15.00 -22.75 13.34
C ARG A 482 -15.02 -24.21 13.83
N SER A 483 -15.08 -25.18 12.92
CA SER A 483 -15.00 -26.60 13.23
C SER A 483 -13.58 -27.01 13.62
N GLU A 484 -13.35 -27.28 14.91
CA GLU A 484 -12.10 -27.82 15.44
C GLU A 484 -11.95 -29.33 15.11
N GLU A 485 -11.42 -29.68 13.94
CA GLU A 485 -10.98 -31.05 13.67
C GLU A 485 -9.46 -31.20 13.84
N LYS A 486 -9.08 -31.77 14.99
CA LYS A 486 -7.69 -32.11 15.33
C LYS A 486 -7.22 -33.33 14.54
N LEU A 487 -6.43 -33.12 13.50
CA LEU A 487 -5.57 -34.18 12.96
C LEU A 487 -4.21 -34.16 13.67
N VAL A 488 -4.09 -35.03 14.68
CA VAL A 488 -2.84 -35.33 15.38
C VAL A 488 -2.09 -36.42 14.63
N THR A 489 -0.84 -36.16 14.24
CA THR A 489 0.28 -37.12 14.00
C THR A 489 1.44 -36.37 13.30
N ASP A 490 2.71 -36.66 13.53
CA ASP A 490 3.31 -37.24 14.74
C ASP A 490 4.75 -36.71 14.86
N SER A 491 5.16 -36.21 16.02
CA SER A 491 6.48 -35.57 16.19
C SER A 491 7.45 -36.51 16.91
N VAL A 492 8.28 -37.22 16.14
CA VAL A 492 9.30 -38.13 16.71
C VAL A 492 10.47 -37.32 17.24
N GLU A 493 10.50 -37.07 18.55
CA GLU A 493 11.68 -36.58 19.25
C GLU A 493 12.78 -37.66 19.28
N GLY A 494 14.02 -37.24 19.02
CA GLY A 494 15.21 -38.08 19.15
C GLY A 494 16.33 -37.32 19.87
N GLN A 495 16.49 -37.59 21.17
CA GLN A 495 17.61 -37.05 21.94
C GLN A 495 18.90 -37.85 21.66
N GLY A 496 20.03 -37.15 21.56
CA GLY A 496 21.36 -37.75 21.42
C GLY A 496 22.44 -36.81 21.92
N SER A 497 23.34 -37.31 22.78
CA SER A 497 24.46 -36.58 23.39
C SER A 497 25.79 -37.00 22.78
N GLY A 498 26.81 -36.13 22.87
CA GLY A 498 28.19 -36.45 22.47
C GLY A 498 29.10 -35.23 22.52
N ASP A 499 30.25 -35.37 23.16
CA ASP A 499 31.27 -34.33 23.43
C ASP A 499 32.47 -34.46 22.46
N GLU A 500 33.55 -33.70 22.69
CA GLU A 500 34.92 -33.88 22.15
C GLU A 500 35.09 -33.63 20.61
N SER A 501 35.76 -32.57 20.12
CA SER A 501 37.17 -32.09 20.24
C SER A 501 38.15 -32.69 19.22
N ASP A 502 38.88 -31.85 18.46
CA ASP A 502 40.38 -31.78 18.46
C ASP A 502 40.89 -30.56 17.63
N ASP A 503 42.19 -30.27 17.72
CA ASP A 503 42.94 -29.15 17.10
C ASP A 503 43.58 -29.50 15.73
N VAL A 504 44.18 -28.50 15.06
CA VAL A 504 45.64 -28.43 14.69
C VAL A 504 45.98 -27.47 13.53
N ILE A 505 46.66 -26.37 13.91
CA ILE A 505 47.87 -25.67 13.36
C ILE A 505 48.38 -25.94 11.91
N ILE A 506 49.02 -24.90 11.32
CA ILE A 506 50.08 -24.83 10.26
C ILE A 506 49.67 -24.11 8.95
N GLU A 507 50.42 -23.14 8.37
CA GLU A 507 51.40 -22.15 8.91
C GLU A 507 51.64 -20.97 7.91
N HIS A 508 52.84 -20.35 7.90
CA HIS A 508 53.29 -19.20 7.09
C HIS A 508 53.95 -19.58 5.72
N ASP A 509 54.11 -18.63 4.78
CA ASP A 509 55.44 -18.03 4.42
C ASP A 509 55.32 -16.78 3.49
N ASP A 510 56.43 -16.04 3.32
CA ASP A 510 56.56 -14.68 2.74
C ASP A 510 56.93 -14.61 1.23
N SER A 511 56.90 -13.39 0.63
CA SER A 511 57.90 -12.91 -0.36
C SER A 511 57.82 -11.38 -0.63
N GLU A 512 58.94 -10.78 -1.05
CA GLU A 512 59.18 -9.31 -1.09
C GLU A 512 59.48 -8.71 -2.50
N GLU A 513 59.30 -7.38 -2.65
CA GLU A 513 59.98 -6.42 -3.57
C GLU A 513 59.98 -6.67 -5.13
N ASP A 514 60.40 -5.78 -6.07
CA ASP A 514 61.10 -4.47 -6.01
C ASP A 514 60.81 -3.49 -7.21
N GLN A 515 61.09 -2.19 -6.99
CA GLN A 515 61.46 -1.04 -7.87
C GLN A 515 61.29 -0.98 -9.41
N ARG A 516 60.86 0.23 -9.87
CA ARG A 516 61.68 1.29 -10.57
C ARG A 516 60.82 2.56 -10.83
N LYS A 517 61.21 3.79 -10.43
CA LYS A 517 62.11 4.80 -11.09
C LYS A 517 61.70 5.15 -12.54
N SER A 518 61.67 6.40 -13.04
CA SER A 518 61.80 7.80 -12.51
C SER A 518 61.60 8.78 -13.73
N LEU A 519 61.67 10.14 -13.76
CA LEU A 519 62.05 11.25 -12.84
C LEU A 519 61.59 12.61 -13.47
N GLN A 520 61.04 13.59 -12.73
CA GLN A 520 61.16 15.04 -13.06
C GLN A 520 60.87 15.97 -11.84
N GLU A 521 61.12 17.28 -11.95
CA GLU A 521 61.60 18.12 -10.82
C GLU A 521 60.87 19.46 -10.52
N LYS A 522 60.95 19.88 -9.24
CA LYS A 522 61.14 21.28 -8.76
C LYS A 522 60.12 22.38 -9.13
N ASP A 523 58.84 22.19 -8.81
CA ASP A 523 58.00 23.33 -8.34
C ASP A 523 57.04 22.96 -7.17
N ASP A 524 57.04 21.72 -6.71
CA ASP A 524 56.09 21.26 -5.68
C ASP A 524 56.66 21.22 -4.26
N ILE A 525 57.95 21.43 -4.03
CA ILE A 525 58.57 21.20 -2.71
C ILE A 525 57.94 22.06 -1.61
N ASP A 526 57.66 23.34 -1.87
CA ASP A 526 57.06 24.23 -0.87
C ASP A 526 55.54 24.08 -0.77
N LYS A 527 54.86 23.76 -1.89
CA LYS A 527 53.45 23.35 -1.89
C LYS A 527 53.24 22.08 -1.08
N LEU A 528 54.16 21.12 -1.18
CA LEU A 528 54.20 19.87 -0.41
C LEU A 528 54.60 20.11 1.05
N LYS A 529 55.49 21.07 1.38
CA LYS A 529 55.74 21.46 2.78
C LYS A 529 54.47 22.04 3.42
N ALA A 530 53.78 22.97 2.74
CA ALA A 530 52.51 23.52 3.21
C ALA A 530 51.45 22.43 3.38
N LYS A 531 51.23 21.61 2.35
CA LYS A 531 50.26 20.50 2.40
C LYS A 531 50.63 19.42 3.43
N LYS A 532 51.92 19.20 3.71
CA LYS A 532 52.41 18.32 4.78
C LYS A 532 52.28 18.96 6.17
N ALA A 533 52.34 20.28 6.28
CA ALA A 533 52.03 21.01 7.51
C ALA A 533 50.52 20.96 7.81
N ASP A 534 49.66 21.21 6.83
CA ASP A 534 48.21 21.08 6.97
C ASP A 534 47.77 19.63 7.21
N LEU A 535 48.34 18.65 6.51
CA LEU A 535 48.06 17.23 6.80
C LEU A 535 48.61 16.82 8.17
N ARG A 536 49.71 17.41 8.67
CA ARG A 536 50.15 17.23 10.05
C ARG A 536 49.25 17.95 11.05
N ARG A 537 48.68 19.11 10.71
CA ARG A 537 47.71 19.82 11.55
C ARG A 537 46.41 19.04 11.63
N GLN A 538 45.81 18.66 10.51
CA GLN A 538 44.64 17.78 10.45
C GLN A 538 44.91 16.40 11.07
N ARG A 539 46.14 15.87 10.99
CA ARG A 539 46.50 14.63 11.68
C ARG A 539 46.60 14.86 13.19
N ALA A 540 47.29 15.90 13.66
CA ALA A 540 47.37 16.24 15.08
C ALA A 540 46.01 16.68 15.67
N GLU A 541 45.10 17.19 14.85
CA GLU A 541 43.74 17.58 15.22
C GLU A 541 42.79 16.37 15.19
N ARG A 542 43.02 15.40 14.29
CA ARG A 542 42.40 14.07 14.37
C ARG A 542 42.96 13.23 15.50
N GLU A 543 44.25 13.31 15.80
CA GLU A 543 44.91 12.64 16.92
C GLU A 543 44.46 13.29 18.23
N LYS A 544 44.42 14.63 18.35
CA LYS A 544 43.83 15.32 19.51
C LYS A 544 42.31 15.07 19.64
N ASN A 545 41.55 14.98 18.55
CA ASN A 545 40.14 14.57 18.63
C ASN A 545 39.99 13.09 18.97
N LYS A 546 40.93 12.23 18.56
CA LYS A 546 40.98 10.82 18.95
C LYS A 546 41.44 10.66 20.40
N GLU A 547 42.32 11.50 20.91
CA GLU A 547 42.75 11.58 22.31
C GLU A 547 41.65 12.18 23.19
N ASN A 548 40.89 13.18 22.73
CA ASN A 548 39.67 13.62 23.40
C ASN A 548 38.61 12.50 23.40
N MET A 549 38.44 11.80 22.28
CA MET A 549 37.50 10.68 22.18
C MET A 549 37.96 9.47 23.01
N GLU A 550 39.26 9.22 23.12
CA GLU A 550 39.87 8.18 23.95
C GLU A 550 39.91 8.58 25.43
N ALA A 551 40.04 9.86 25.77
CA ALA A 551 39.86 10.38 27.13
C ALA A 551 38.37 10.36 27.56
N ILE A 552 37.44 10.57 26.62
CA ILE A 552 36.01 10.33 26.84
C ILE A 552 35.76 8.82 26.98
N LEU A 553 36.35 7.95 26.15
CA LEU A 553 36.23 6.49 26.31
C LEU A 553 36.88 5.99 27.62
N ASP A 554 37.96 6.62 28.09
CA ASP A 554 38.60 6.34 29.37
C ASP A 554 37.81 6.91 30.55
N SER A 555 37.14 8.06 30.41
CA SER A 555 36.15 8.49 31.40
C SER A 555 34.95 7.52 31.46
N HIS A 556 34.64 6.84 30.35
CA HIS A 556 33.66 5.76 30.24
C HIS A 556 34.25 4.35 30.52
N ARG A 557 35.50 4.21 31.02
CA ARG A 557 35.99 2.95 31.60
C ARG A 557 35.50 2.70 33.02
N HIS A 558 34.91 3.70 33.68
CA HIS A 558 34.10 3.48 34.87
C HIS A 558 32.89 2.61 34.46
N GLY A 559 32.57 1.61 35.28
CA GLY A 559 31.72 0.47 34.90
C GLY A 559 30.33 0.84 34.34
N LYS A 560 29.74 -0.11 33.58
CA LYS A 560 28.42 0.01 32.96
C LYS A 560 27.41 0.71 33.89
N ILE A 561 26.71 1.70 33.38
CA ILE A 561 25.65 2.40 34.12
C ILE A 561 24.36 1.58 33.98
N GLU A 562 23.79 1.14 35.09
CA GLU A 562 22.47 0.51 35.16
C GLU A 562 21.48 1.53 35.73
N LEU A 563 20.48 1.95 34.94
CA LEU A 563 19.40 2.82 35.44
C LEU A 563 18.17 1.99 35.80
N GLU A 564 17.78 2.07 37.07
CA GLU A 564 16.49 1.55 37.55
C GLU A 564 15.48 2.71 37.54
N ILE A 565 14.48 2.59 36.67
CA ILE A 565 13.58 3.68 36.27
C ILE A 565 12.18 3.34 36.78
N CYS A 566 11.71 4.11 37.76
CA CYS A 566 10.44 3.92 38.45
C CYS A 566 9.61 5.21 38.28
N PRO A 567 8.93 5.43 37.14
CA PRO A 567 8.38 6.73 36.80
C PRO A 567 7.30 7.20 37.78
N ILE A 568 7.52 8.38 38.38
CA ILE A 568 6.56 9.12 39.20
C ILE A 568 6.30 10.48 38.55
N PHE A 569 7.37 11.16 38.11
CA PHE A 569 7.31 12.50 37.51
C PHE A 569 7.50 12.42 35.98
N LEU A 570 6.60 13.04 35.24
CA LEU A 570 6.62 13.09 33.78
C LEU A 570 6.75 14.53 33.33
N ILE A 571 7.81 14.85 32.61
CA ILE A 571 8.10 16.21 32.12
C ILE A 571 7.91 16.22 30.59
N PRO A 572 6.78 16.74 30.08
CA PRO A 572 6.56 16.95 28.65
C PRO A 572 7.28 18.20 28.12
N ASP A 573 7.74 18.12 26.87
CA ASP A 573 8.05 19.30 26.07
C ASP A 573 6.78 19.97 25.48
N THR A 574 6.96 21.05 24.73
CA THR A 574 5.88 21.79 24.06
C THR A 574 5.15 20.93 23.02
N ASN A 575 5.89 20.14 22.22
CA ASN A 575 5.32 19.33 21.14
C ASN A 575 4.39 18.23 21.68
N CYS A 576 4.71 17.65 22.84
CA CYS A 576 3.84 16.69 23.53
C CYS A 576 2.43 17.23 23.81
N PHE A 577 2.26 18.55 23.99
CA PHE A 577 0.94 19.20 24.14
C PHE A 577 0.27 19.57 22.82
N ILE A 578 1.00 19.62 21.71
CA ILE A 578 0.44 19.88 20.37
C ILE A 578 -0.03 18.56 19.75
N ASP A 579 0.84 17.55 19.73
CA ASP A 579 0.62 16.30 19.00
C ASP A 579 -0.10 15.24 19.84
N HIS A 580 0.22 15.14 21.15
CA HIS A 580 -0.21 14.04 22.01
C HIS A 580 -1.18 14.43 23.13
N PHE A 581 -1.82 15.60 23.02
CA PHE A 581 -2.61 16.24 24.08
C PHE A 581 -3.67 15.32 24.73
N SER A 582 -4.42 14.58 23.92
CA SER A 582 -5.45 13.64 24.39
C SER A 582 -4.87 12.48 25.21
N THR A 583 -3.62 12.09 24.95
CA THR A 583 -2.89 11.08 25.72
C THR A 583 -2.34 11.66 27.02
N LEU A 584 -1.82 12.89 27.03
CA LEU A 584 -1.41 13.57 28.27
C LEU A 584 -2.60 13.73 29.24
N LYS A 585 -3.79 14.10 28.73
CA LYS A 585 -5.04 14.13 29.50
C LYS A 585 -5.36 12.77 30.13
N LYS A 586 -5.30 11.69 29.36
CA LYS A 586 -5.50 10.31 29.87
C LYS A 586 -4.46 9.91 30.92
N ILE A 587 -3.19 10.27 30.72
CA ILE A 587 -2.10 9.99 31.68
C ILE A 587 -2.40 10.66 33.03
N LEU A 588 -2.75 11.96 33.04
CA LEU A 588 -3.10 12.70 34.26
C LEU A 588 -4.34 12.09 34.96
N GLN A 589 -5.37 11.74 34.19
CA GLN A 589 -6.59 11.10 34.70
C GLN A 589 -6.33 9.77 35.42
N THR A 590 -5.26 9.04 35.09
CA THR A 590 -4.93 7.78 35.80
C THR A 590 -4.54 7.98 37.27
N LYS A 591 -4.09 9.18 37.65
CA LYS A 591 -3.53 9.49 38.99
C LYS A 591 -2.35 8.60 39.42
N LYS A 592 -1.73 7.85 38.49
CA LYS A 592 -0.54 7.03 38.75
C LYS A 592 0.77 7.83 38.70
N TYR A 593 0.76 8.95 37.98
CA TYR A 593 1.92 9.78 37.71
C TYR A 593 1.62 11.24 38.06
N THR A 594 2.65 12.07 38.15
CA THR A 594 2.56 13.53 38.28
C THR A 594 3.14 14.17 37.02
N LEU A 595 2.31 14.91 36.28
CA LEU A 595 2.76 15.72 35.15
C LEU A 595 3.37 17.02 35.69
N VAL A 596 4.63 17.27 35.35
CA VAL A 596 5.40 18.44 35.79
C VAL A 596 5.75 19.26 34.56
N VAL A 597 5.08 20.39 34.39
CA VAL A 597 5.19 21.24 33.20
C VAL A 597 6.21 22.35 33.45
N PRO A 598 7.31 22.44 32.68
CA PRO A 598 8.25 23.56 32.79
C PRO A 598 7.57 24.88 32.44
N LEU A 599 7.88 25.97 33.16
CA LEU A 599 7.27 27.28 32.90
C LEU A 599 7.60 27.80 31.48
N VAL A 600 8.77 27.43 30.95
CA VAL A 600 9.15 27.70 29.55
C VAL A 600 8.16 27.07 28.55
N VAL A 601 7.66 25.86 28.82
CA VAL A 601 6.66 25.18 27.97
C VAL A 601 5.30 25.87 28.08
N ILE A 602 4.89 26.29 29.28
CA ILE A 602 3.63 27.04 29.48
C ILE A 602 3.69 28.38 28.73
N ASN A 603 4.80 29.11 28.84
CA ASN A 603 4.99 30.38 28.16
C ASN A 603 5.11 30.22 26.63
N GLU A 604 5.65 29.09 26.14
CA GLU A 604 5.69 28.75 24.72
C GLU A 604 4.29 28.41 24.17
N LEU A 605 3.50 27.61 24.89
CA LEU A 605 2.11 27.31 24.54
C LEU A 605 1.21 28.55 24.54
N ASP A 606 1.37 29.46 25.50
CA ASP A 606 0.67 30.75 25.56
C ASP A 606 1.04 31.64 24.35
N GLY A 607 2.31 31.64 23.95
CA GLY A 607 2.77 32.29 22.71
C GLY A 607 2.17 31.67 21.44
N LEU A 608 2.09 30.34 21.36
CA LEU A 608 1.48 29.62 20.24
C LEU A 608 -0.03 29.85 20.14
N ALA A 609 -0.76 29.82 21.26
CA ALA A 609 -2.20 30.12 21.32
C ALA A 609 -2.53 31.54 20.82
N ARG A 610 -1.66 32.52 21.13
CA ARG A 610 -1.76 33.90 20.61
C ARG A 610 -1.36 34.05 19.14
N GLY A 611 -0.80 33.01 18.52
CA GLY A 611 -0.37 33.00 17.11
C GLY A 611 1.01 33.60 16.86
N ALA A 612 1.90 33.62 17.86
CA ALA A 612 3.21 34.26 17.74
C ALA A 612 4.18 33.60 16.72
N ARG A 613 3.78 32.46 16.13
CA ARG A 613 4.53 31.74 15.08
C ARG A 613 3.73 31.50 13.79
N ASP A 614 2.58 32.15 13.60
CA ASP A 614 1.70 31.93 12.45
C ASP A 614 2.39 32.16 11.08
N HIS A 615 3.53 32.88 11.06
CA HIS A 615 4.37 33.13 9.87
C HIS A 615 5.53 32.14 9.66
N GLN A 616 5.68 31.10 10.51
CA GLN A 616 6.79 30.14 10.46
C GLN A 616 6.38 28.77 9.88
N TYR A 617 5.12 28.61 9.47
CA TYR A 617 4.57 27.36 8.93
C TYR A 617 4.23 27.52 7.45
N ASP A 618 4.61 26.55 6.62
CA ASP A 618 4.37 26.57 5.17
C ASP A 618 2.88 26.39 4.77
N SER A 619 2.01 26.03 5.72
CA SER A 619 0.57 25.87 5.53
C SER A 619 -0.24 26.62 6.61
N PRO A 620 -1.28 27.40 6.23
CA PRO A 620 -2.16 28.08 7.18
C PRO A 620 -3.01 27.09 8.00
N ASP A 621 -3.36 25.93 7.44
CA ASP A 621 -4.14 24.90 8.14
C ASP A 621 -3.33 24.29 9.29
N HIS A 622 -2.03 24.08 9.09
CA HIS A 622 -1.12 23.60 10.12
C HIS A 622 -0.92 24.65 11.21
N ALA A 623 -0.74 25.94 10.85
CA ALA A 623 -0.69 27.02 11.83
C ALA A 623 -1.97 27.09 12.69
N HIS A 624 -3.14 26.97 12.06
CA HIS A 624 -4.43 26.94 12.76
C HIS A 624 -4.56 25.72 13.70
N MET A 625 -4.12 24.53 13.25
CA MET A 625 -4.09 23.32 14.08
C MET A 625 -3.23 23.49 15.33
N VAL A 626 -1.98 23.95 15.18
CA VAL A 626 -1.05 24.16 16.30
C VAL A 626 -1.61 25.19 17.29
N LYS A 627 -2.17 26.30 16.79
CA LYS A 627 -2.80 27.36 17.59
C LYS A 627 -4.00 26.85 18.38
N SER A 628 -4.89 26.07 17.75
CA SER A 628 -6.05 25.47 18.39
C SER A 628 -5.67 24.46 19.48
N GLN A 629 -4.65 23.63 19.24
CA GLN A 629 -4.15 22.67 20.24
C GLN A 629 -3.45 23.38 21.41
N ALA A 630 -2.64 24.41 21.13
CA ALA A 630 -1.99 25.22 22.16
C ALA A 630 -3.00 25.95 23.06
N GLN A 631 -4.05 26.53 22.48
CA GLN A 631 -5.14 27.15 23.24
C GLN A 631 -5.84 26.11 24.13
N ALA A 632 -6.26 24.97 23.56
CA ALA A 632 -6.94 23.92 24.31
C ALA A 632 -6.06 23.32 25.43
N ALA A 633 -4.73 23.31 25.25
CA ALA A 633 -3.76 22.92 26.27
C ALA A 633 -3.65 23.94 27.41
N ILE A 634 -3.60 25.25 27.11
CA ILE A 634 -3.60 26.31 28.13
C ILE A 634 -4.90 26.29 28.94
N GLU A 635 -6.06 26.27 28.28
CA GLU A 635 -7.38 26.22 28.95
C GLU A 635 -7.50 25.02 29.91
N PHE A 636 -6.97 23.86 29.51
CA PHE A 636 -6.92 22.67 30.35
C PHE A 636 -5.98 22.81 31.55
N LEU A 637 -4.76 23.32 31.33
CA LEU A 637 -3.80 23.53 32.42
C LEU A 637 -4.37 24.51 33.45
N GLU A 638 -4.92 25.64 33.02
CA GLU A 638 -5.47 26.67 33.90
C GLU A 638 -6.64 26.12 34.75
N ALA A 639 -7.55 25.33 34.17
CA ALA A 639 -8.62 24.65 34.91
C ALA A 639 -8.11 23.61 35.94
N GLU A 640 -7.10 22.81 35.58
CA GLU A 640 -6.51 21.80 36.49
C GLU A 640 -5.72 22.43 37.65
N PHE A 641 -5.10 23.60 37.44
CA PHE A 641 -4.50 24.41 38.51
C PHE A 641 -5.55 25.09 39.40
N GLU A 642 -6.65 25.60 38.84
CA GLU A 642 -7.76 26.15 39.64
C GLU A 642 -8.40 25.08 40.54
N MET A 643 -8.58 23.85 40.00
CA MET A 643 -9.00 22.67 40.78
C MET A 643 -7.95 22.12 41.75
N LYS A 644 -6.72 22.67 41.75
CA LYS A 644 -5.58 22.24 42.57
C LYS A 644 -5.26 20.75 42.46
N ASN A 645 -5.22 20.20 41.24
CA ASN A 645 -4.95 18.79 41.02
C ASN A 645 -3.54 18.40 41.53
N PRO A 646 -3.39 17.50 42.53
CA PRO A 646 -2.09 17.16 43.12
C PRO A 646 -1.15 16.40 42.15
N HIS A 647 -1.69 15.92 41.02
CA HIS A 647 -0.95 15.25 39.95
C HIS A 647 -0.49 16.21 38.84
N LEU A 648 -0.86 17.49 38.87
CA LEU A 648 -0.33 18.51 37.96
C LEU A 648 0.53 19.50 38.75
N ARG A 649 1.70 19.87 38.20
CA ARG A 649 2.62 20.86 38.79
C ARG A 649 3.25 21.69 37.70
N ALA A 650 3.49 22.97 37.98
CA ALA A 650 4.35 23.81 37.15
C ALA A 650 5.70 23.98 37.85
N GLN A 651 6.79 24.01 37.09
CA GLN A 651 8.15 24.15 37.62
C GLN A 651 8.90 25.31 36.96
N THR A 652 9.49 26.16 37.79
CA THR A 652 10.33 27.28 37.33
C THR A 652 11.68 26.83 36.76
N SER A 653 12.37 27.69 36.01
CA SER A 653 13.73 27.39 35.51
C SER A 653 14.74 27.11 36.63
N LYS A 654 14.48 27.63 37.84
CA LYS A 654 15.27 27.48 39.07
C LYS A 654 14.80 26.31 39.96
N GLY A 655 13.86 25.49 39.46
CA GLY A 655 13.43 24.23 40.10
C GLY A 655 12.26 24.33 41.09
N SER A 656 11.86 25.55 41.49
CA SER A 656 10.71 25.79 42.38
C SER A 656 9.40 25.33 41.76
N ILE A 657 8.52 24.74 42.58
CA ILE A 657 7.17 24.32 42.18
C ILE A 657 6.17 25.46 42.40
N LEU A 658 5.27 25.65 41.43
CA LEU A 658 4.17 26.63 41.50
C LEU A 658 2.83 25.91 41.69
N GLU A 659 2.02 26.39 42.64
CA GLU A 659 0.63 25.93 42.87
C GLU A 659 -0.39 26.59 41.92
N THR A 660 0.02 27.62 41.17
CA THR A 660 -0.82 28.32 40.19
C THR A 660 0.04 28.89 39.06
N ILE A 661 -0.56 29.02 37.87
CA ILE A 661 0.10 29.53 36.66
C ILE A 661 -0.47 30.89 36.20
N ALA A 662 -1.31 31.54 37.02
CA ALA A 662 -1.92 32.83 36.72
C ALA A 662 -0.92 34.00 36.71
N PHE A 663 0.23 33.85 37.39
CA PHE A 663 1.29 34.86 37.48
C PHE A 663 2.63 34.21 37.09
N ARG A 664 2.86 34.07 35.77
CA ARG A 664 3.92 33.23 35.18
C ARG A 664 5.16 33.98 34.63
N SER A 665 5.56 35.10 35.26
CA SER A 665 6.74 35.88 34.88
C SER A 665 8.02 35.45 35.63
N GLU A 666 9.07 35.04 34.92
CA GLU A 666 10.42 34.82 35.46
C GLU A 666 11.45 35.82 34.90
N GLU A 667 12.32 36.35 35.76
CA GLU A 667 13.53 37.08 35.33
C GLU A 667 14.57 36.09 34.80
N SER A 668 14.91 36.22 33.52
CA SER A 668 15.67 35.24 32.75
C SER A 668 17.19 35.38 32.91
N ASP A 669 17.72 35.01 34.09
CA ASP A 669 19.17 34.90 34.33
C ASP A 669 19.87 33.84 33.45
N SER A 670 19.10 32.90 32.88
CA SER A 670 19.58 31.72 32.16
C SER A 670 19.67 31.95 30.65
N SER A 671 20.89 32.16 30.14
CA SER A 671 21.18 32.28 28.70
C SER A 671 21.17 30.94 27.94
N GLY A 672 20.20 30.05 28.22
CA GLY A 672 20.08 28.71 27.63
C GLY A 672 19.00 28.62 26.55
N VAL A 673 18.98 27.53 25.78
CA VAL A 673 17.89 27.20 24.86
C VAL A 673 16.72 26.58 25.64
N ASN A 674 15.48 26.66 25.14
CA ASN A 674 14.30 26.03 25.77
C ASN A 674 14.57 24.57 26.18
N ASP A 675 15.16 23.77 25.28
CA ASP A 675 15.67 22.41 25.54
C ASP A 675 16.43 22.26 26.87
N ASP A 676 17.34 23.21 27.13
CA ASP A 676 18.30 23.13 28.23
C ASP A 676 17.60 23.47 29.55
N ILE A 677 16.58 24.34 29.50
CA ILE A 677 15.68 24.64 30.62
C ILE A 677 14.78 23.44 30.91
N ILE A 678 14.17 22.82 29.88
CA ILE A 678 13.34 21.61 30.00
C ILE A 678 14.16 20.46 30.60
N LEU A 679 15.40 20.27 30.12
CA LEU A 679 16.32 19.28 30.68
C LEU A 679 16.73 19.62 32.13
N ASN A 680 16.97 20.89 32.46
CA ASN A 680 17.28 21.29 33.83
C ASN A 680 16.12 20.99 34.80
N CYS A 681 14.86 21.18 34.36
CA CYS A 681 13.68 20.72 35.11
C CYS A 681 13.75 19.21 35.42
N CYS A 682 14.18 18.36 34.48
CA CYS A 682 14.42 16.93 34.76
C CYS A 682 15.54 16.69 35.78
N LEU A 683 16.63 17.46 35.72
CA LEU A 683 17.77 17.33 36.63
C LEU A 683 17.40 17.68 38.08
N HIS A 684 16.46 18.59 38.31
CA HIS A 684 15.93 18.88 39.65
C HIS A 684 15.22 17.68 40.32
N TYR A 685 14.83 16.64 39.56
CA TYR A 685 14.31 15.38 40.10
C TYR A 685 15.34 14.24 40.13
N CYS A 686 16.54 14.44 39.58
CA CYS A 686 17.63 13.48 39.67
C CYS A 686 18.36 13.64 41.02
N LYS A 687 17.88 12.92 42.04
CA LYS A 687 18.38 12.95 43.43
C LYS A 687 19.76 12.27 43.58
N ASP A 688 20.77 12.83 42.93
CA ASP A 688 22.07 12.18 42.78
C ASP A 688 22.98 12.29 44.02
N MET A 689 22.77 11.40 44.98
CA MET A 689 23.54 11.29 46.23
C MET A 689 24.87 10.53 46.04
N ALA A 690 25.97 11.28 45.95
CA ALA A 690 27.32 10.74 45.66
C ALA A 690 27.85 9.61 46.58
N ARG A 691 27.22 9.36 47.74
CA ARG A 691 27.56 8.23 48.65
C ARG A 691 26.92 6.90 48.25
N GLU A 692 25.92 6.90 47.39
CA GLU A 692 25.14 5.72 47.01
C GLU A 692 25.61 5.10 45.68
N PHE A 693 26.39 5.86 44.88
CA PHE A 693 26.81 5.45 43.53
C PHE A 693 28.22 4.90 43.40
N MET A 694 29.10 5.07 44.38
CA MET A 694 30.44 4.46 44.34
C MET A 694 30.31 2.96 44.63
N PRO A 695 30.59 2.07 43.66
CA PRO A 695 30.53 0.63 43.90
C PRO A 695 31.62 0.23 44.89
N ARG A 696 31.34 -0.77 45.75
CA ARG A 696 32.32 -1.25 46.75
C ARG A 696 33.54 -1.93 46.11
N ASP A 697 33.34 -2.54 44.94
CA ASP A 697 34.37 -3.17 44.11
C ASP A 697 34.39 -2.53 42.72
N LYS A 698 35.59 -2.37 42.13
CA LYS A 698 35.79 -1.61 40.88
C LYS A 698 35.08 -2.17 39.65
N ASP A 699 34.73 -3.45 39.66
CA ASP A 699 34.15 -4.16 38.51
C ASP A 699 32.60 -4.16 38.50
N HIS A 700 31.95 -3.60 39.53
CA HIS A 700 30.49 -3.55 39.60
C HIS A 700 29.89 -2.35 38.81
N PRO A 701 28.70 -2.51 38.21
CA PRO A 701 28.02 -1.44 37.49
C PRO A 701 27.57 -0.30 38.42
N VAL A 702 27.60 0.94 37.91
CA VAL A 702 27.08 2.12 38.63
C VAL A 702 25.56 2.13 38.50
N ARG A 703 24.85 1.94 39.62
CA ARG A 703 23.38 1.96 39.64
C ARG A 703 22.84 3.35 39.92
N LEU A 704 21.96 3.84 39.04
CA LEU A 704 21.28 5.12 39.17
C LEU A 704 19.77 4.89 39.27
N TYR A 705 19.13 5.49 40.27
CA TYR A 705 17.68 5.45 40.44
C TYR A 705 17.04 6.68 39.79
N ARG A 706 15.92 6.49 39.06
CA ARG A 706 15.23 7.58 38.34
C ARG A 706 13.71 7.51 38.52
N GLU A 707 13.19 8.47 39.29
CA GLU A 707 11.74 8.70 39.46
C GLU A 707 11.15 9.63 38.37
N VAL A 708 12.00 10.22 37.53
CA VAL A 708 11.62 11.20 36.50
C VAL A 708 11.85 10.65 35.10
N VAL A 709 10.90 10.91 34.19
CA VAL A 709 11.02 10.62 32.75
C VAL A 709 10.70 11.88 31.96
N LEU A 710 11.57 12.20 31.01
CA LEU A 710 11.31 13.22 30.00
C LEU A 710 10.43 12.62 28.89
N LEU A 711 9.36 13.32 28.53
CA LEU A 711 8.50 13.02 27.39
C LEU A 711 8.82 14.02 26.28
N THR A 712 9.35 13.51 25.17
CA THR A 712 9.76 14.31 24.00
C THR A 712 10.00 13.41 22.79
N ASP A 713 9.59 13.92 21.63
CA ASP A 713 9.83 13.28 20.34
C ASP A 713 11.08 13.88 19.65
N ASP A 714 11.63 15.01 20.15
CA ASP A 714 12.80 15.68 19.55
C ASP A 714 14.10 14.90 19.75
N ARG A 715 14.78 14.61 18.64
CA ARG A 715 15.98 13.78 18.62
C ARG A 715 17.19 14.42 19.30
N ASN A 716 17.29 15.74 19.34
CA ASN A 716 18.41 16.47 19.95
C ASN A 716 18.22 16.56 21.47
N LEU A 717 17.01 16.89 21.94
CA LEU A 717 16.65 16.90 23.35
C LEU A 717 16.75 15.48 23.95
N ARG A 718 16.30 14.44 23.24
CA ARG A 718 16.56 13.03 23.62
C ARG A 718 18.06 12.75 23.79
N LEU A 719 18.91 13.24 22.89
CA LEU A 719 20.37 13.06 22.98
C LEU A 719 20.97 13.78 24.19
N LYS A 720 20.61 15.04 24.43
CA LYS A 720 21.04 15.83 25.61
C LYS A 720 20.64 15.12 26.92
N ALA A 721 19.38 14.70 27.02
CA ALA A 721 18.86 13.98 28.17
C ALA A 721 19.57 12.62 28.40
N HIS A 722 19.88 11.89 27.32
CA HIS A 722 20.67 10.67 27.43
C HIS A 722 22.09 10.92 27.94
N THR A 723 22.77 12.02 27.54
CA THR A 723 24.09 12.37 28.09
C THR A 723 24.07 12.77 29.57
N CYS A 724 22.94 13.25 30.09
CA CYS A 724 22.79 13.61 31.51
C CYS A 724 22.15 12.49 32.36
N ASN A 725 22.12 11.24 31.89
CA ASN A 725 21.52 10.10 32.59
C ASN A 725 20.03 10.29 32.97
N VAL A 726 19.29 11.09 32.21
CA VAL A 726 17.81 11.18 32.27
C VAL A 726 17.21 10.12 31.34
N PRO A 727 16.17 9.37 31.74
CA PRO A 727 15.45 8.43 30.87
C PRO A 727 14.36 9.14 30.05
N VAL A 728 14.12 8.66 28.83
CA VAL A 728 13.31 9.39 27.84
C VAL A 728 12.46 8.43 27.00
N LYS A 729 11.16 8.71 26.87
CA LYS A 729 10.25 8.04 25.92
C LYS A 729 9.33 9.08 25.27
N ASP A 730 8.98 8.85 24.02
CA ASP A 730 7.85 9.50 23.36
C ASP A 730 6.52 9.16 24.06
N VAL A 731 5.52 10.04 23.95
CA VAL A 731 4.23 9.89 24.67
C VAL A 731 3.49 8.58 24.30
N PRO A 732 3.43 8.15 23.02
CA PRO A 732 2.84 6.86 22.64
C PRO A 732 3.56 5.67 23.27
N SER A 733 4.90 5.62 23.24
CA SER A 733 5.67 4.54 23.87
C SER A 733 5.52 4.53 25.38
N PHE A 734 5.43 5.69 26.05
CA PHE A 734 5.15 5.75 27.48
C PHE A 734 3.76 5.20 27.79
N LYS A 735 2.71 5.55 27.02
CA LYS A 735 1.35 5.01 27.19
C LYS A 735 1.31 3.48 26.99
N LYS A 736 1.98 2.99 25.94
CA LYS A 736 2.10 1.56 25.58
C LYS A 736 2.80 0.77 26.68
N TRP A 737 3.92 1.30 27.21
CA TRP A 737 4.66 0.70 28.32
C TRP A 737 3.84 0.68 29.62
N SER A 738 3.25 1.82 30.01
CA SER A 738 2.52 2.01 31.28
C SER A 738 1.13 1.34 31.34
N LYS A 739 0.73 0.62 30.28
CA LYS A 739 -0.56 -0.10 30.17
C LYS A 739 -1.79 0.82 30.36
N ILE A 740 -1.75 2.04 29.82
CA ILE A 740 -2.86 3.02 29.93
C ILE A 740 -3.84 2.87 28.74
N PRO A 741 -5.17 2.79 28.98
CA PRO A 741 -6.20 2.69 27.93
C PRO A 741 -6.39 3.96 27.08
#